data_AF-A0A8H4UMK0-F1
#
_entry.id   AF-A0A8H4UMK0-F1
#
_cell.length_a   1.000
_cell.length_b   1.000
_cell.length_c   1.000
_cell.angle_alpha   90.00
_cell.angle_beta   90.00
_cell.angle_gamma   90.00
#
_symmetry.space_group_name_H-M   'P 1'
#
loop_
_entity.id
_entity.type
_entity.pdbx_description
1 polymer ?
#
loop_
_entity_poly.entity_id
_entity_poly.type
_entity_poly.pdbx_seq_one_letter_code
_entity_poly.pdbx_strand_id
1 'polypeptide(L)'
;MAAPTVAAAEILPRFLLPRLSWGPPLSASRAARPFACLPSSDQRRSFASFQAGSGPCRSARRNESPVLQRAFHATALRQRDHHFDTLKFVQRLQTDGFTEEQSVAMMKILNDVIEESIQNLTRTMVLREDAAKATYTQKVDFAKLRSELLSADSTESNTMRTAHERLTNDIAKLSSRLRDEISRTQASVRLDLNLEKGRIREEAVGQELKIKETETKIEQEVAALREKLEQVKFQTLQWLMGVCTGFAALLLGAWRLLITWTTSAELLGPQATALQGFGISIISPISLNSSQGAINRNSSTSTIILDYHNKHFNPNLHRHIAPHPPHVHPAILTAPNGQPDTSASPYSVNFKMAKPKVLLLGSIKHASEAWASLESIADIVKPNSADRASFIQECNTGAFDGIVATYRSFSSVSITGRFDAELVGALPKSLKFVCHNGAGYDQIDVSACTSHGIRVSNTPTAVDDATADITIWLLIGALRNLSGPMASLRAGNWRGNPSPALGHDPRGKVLGILGMGGIGRNVARKARAFGMSIRYYNRRQLSPELEDGAEYVDFETLLKESDVLSLNLPLNPNTRHTIAKPQFDIMKRGIVIVNTARGAVMDEAALVDALESGQVSSVGLDVFENEPEIHPGLLKNQNVVLVPHLGTYTVETERGMEEWVIDNIRLAITEGKLKTIVPEQKDLQ
;
A
#
# COMPACT_ATOMS: atom_id res chain seq x y z
N MET A 1 -7.55 15.29 52.53
CA MET A 1 -6.23 15.94 52.48
C MET A 1 -5.16 14.86 52.53
N ALA A 2 -4.07 15.08 51.78
CA ALA A 2 -2.87 14.26 51.66
C ALA A 2 -2.98 12.99 50.80
N ALA A 3 -2.15 12.96 49.75
CA ALA A 3 -1.82 11.83 48.91
C ALA A 3 -1.04 10.74 49.67
N PRO A 4 -0.85 9.58 49.04
CA PRO A 4 0.49 9.00 49.08
C PRO A 4 1.01 8.58 47.69
N THR A 5 2.30 8.81 47.53
CA THR A 5 3.25 8.28 46.55
C THR A 5 3.55 6.79 46.77
N VAL A 6 3.65 6.00 45.69
CA VAL A 6 4.38 4.71 45.60
C VAL A 6 4.88 4.60 44.16
N ALA A 7 6.17 4.83 43.87
CA ALA A 7 7.33 3.91 43.93
C ALA A 7 7.30 2.79 42.88
N ALA A 8 8.44 2.67 42.19
CA ALA A 8 8.69 1.84 41.02
C ALA A 8 9.04 0.38 41.37
N ALA A 9 8.83 -0.47 40.36
CA ALA A 9 9.52 -1.73 40.07
C ALA A 9 9.38 -2.90 41.06
N GLU A 10 8.51 -3.86 40.70
CA GLU A 10 8.72 -5.27 41.01
C GLU A 10 8.08 -6.17 39.92
N ILE A 11 8.95 -6.75 39.10
CA ILE A 11 9.01 -8.16 38.68
C ILE A 11 7.66 -8.83 38.29
N LEU A 12 7.47 -8.93 36.97
CA LEU A 12 6.48 -9.78 36.29
C LEU A 12 6.60 -11.27 36.69
N PRO A 13 5.53 -11.94 37.14
CA PRO A 13 5.47 -13.40 37.14
C PRO A 13 5.14 -13.91 35.72
N ARG A 14 6.09 -14.64 35.13
CA ARG A 14 5.90 -15.49 33.95
C ARG A 14 4.76 -16.48 34.20
N PHE A 15 3.60 -16.24 33.60
CA PHE A 15 2.55 -17.25 33.47
C PHE A 15 2.70 -18.04 32.17
N LEU A 16 2.58 -19.36 32.33
CA LEU A 16 2.86 -20.44 31.39
C LEU A 16 1.93 -20.42 30.18
N LEU A 17 2.50 -20.28 28.97
CA LEU A 17 1.85 -20.65 27.72
C LEU A 17 1.98 -22.16 27.48
N PRO A 18 0.90 -22.90 27.17
CA PRO A 18 1.02 -24.25 26.62
C PRO A 18 1.50 -24.15 25.17
N ARG A 19 2.69 -24.71 24.89
CA ARG A 19 3.16 -24.95 23.52
C ARG A 19 2.32 -26.07 22.89
N LEU A 20 1.44 -25.72 21.96
CA LEU A 20 0.80 -26.68 21.05
C LEU A 20 1.75 -26.95 19.87
N SER A 21 2.55 -28.01 19.97
CA SER A 21 3.27 -28.59 18.84
C SER A 21 2.45 -29.73 18.24
N TRP A 22 2.06 -29.61 16.97
CA TRP A 22 1.46 -30.69 16.21
C TRP A 22 2.57 -31.65 15.74
N GLY A 23 2.64 -32.82 16.37
CA GLY A 23 3.43 -33.97 15.91
C GLY A 23 2.50 -35.17 15.69
N PRO A 24 2.73 -36.02 14.68
CA PRO A 24 1.88 -37.15 14.38
C PRO A 24 2.04 -38.26 15.44
N PRO A 25 0.98 -39.01 15.77
CA PRO A 25 1.04 -39.98 16.85
C PRO A 25 1.89 -41.20 16.47
N LEU A 26 2.96 -41.44 17.23
CA LEU A 26 3.69 -42.70 17.27
C LEU A 26 2.98 -43.70 18.19
N SER A 27 2.95 -44.93 17.71
CA SER A 27 2.34 -46.11 18.29
C SER A 27 3.02 -46.59 19.57
N ALA A 28 2.22 -46.99 20.56
CA ALA A 28 2.70 -47.74 21.72
C ALA A 28 2.64 -49.25 21.43
N SER A 29 3.80 -49.88 21.54
CA SER A 29 4.04 -51.31 21.37
C SER A 29 3.40 -52.17 22.45
N ARG A 30 2.86 -53.33 22.06
CA ARG A 30 2.79 -54.52 22.93
C ARG A 30 3.48 -55.70 22.22
N ALA A 31 4.56 -56.15 22.84
CA ALA A 31 5.35 -57.38 22.71
C ALA A 31 5.25 -58.28 21.44
N ALA A 32 6.43 -58.42 20.81
CA ALA A 32 7.05 -59.53 20.07
C ALA A 32 6.49 -60.96 20.30
N ARG A 33 6.59 -61.99 19.42
CA ARG A 33 7.21 -62.33 18.09
C ARG A 33 6.89 -63.86 17.88
N PRO A 34 7.33 -64.58 16.83
CA PRO A 34 7.69 -64.23 15.44
C PRO A 34 7.02 -65.18 14.40
N PHE A 35 7.08 -64.88 13.09
CA PHE A 35 7.58 -65.82 12.07
C PHE A 35 7.82 -65.08 10.74
N ALA A 36 8.92 -65.47 10.09
CA ALA A 36 9.60 -64.87 8.94
C ALA A 36 8.83 -65.08 7.61
N CYS A 37 8.82 -64.08 6.69
CA CYS A 37 9.53 -64.05 5.37
C CYS A 37 9.27 -65.28 4.47
N LEU A 38 8.94 -65.24 3.17
CA LEU A 38 9.01 -64.34 1.99
C LEU A 38 8.26 -65.12 0.84
N PRO A 39 8.30 -64.77 -0.48
CA PRO A 39 7.89 -63.54 -1.16
C PRO A 39 7.05 -63.74 -2.46
N SER A 40 6.52 -62.62 -2.96
CA SER A 40 6.48 -62.14 -4.37
C SER A 40 5.79 -62.88 -5.53
N SER A 41 5.29 -62.01 -6.42
CA SER A 41 4.98 -62.14 -7.85
C SER A 41 3.58 -62.67 -8.20
N ASP A 42 2.65 -61.85 -8.69
CA ASP A 42 2.59 -61.09 -9.96
C ASP A 42 2.04 -61.96 -11.12
N GLN A 43 1.30 -61.29 -12.01
CA GLN A 43 0.71 -61.77 -13.28
C GLN A 43 -0.74 -62.32 -13.30
N ARG A 44 -1.62 -61.42 -13.77
CA ARG A 44 -2.47 -61.55 -14.98
C ARG A 44 -2.99 -62.94 -15.38
N ARG A 45 -4.32 -63.09 -15.41
CA ARG A 45 -5.09 -63.89 -16.39
C ARG A 45 -6.44 -63.19 -16.64
N SER A 46 -6.71 -62.59 -17.80
CA SER A 46 -7.10 -63.19 -19.10
C SER A 46 -8.46 -63.90 -19.10
N PHE A 47 -9.40 -63.25 -19.79
CA PHE A 47 -10.71 -63.72 -20.23
C PHE A 47 -10.63 -64.97 -21.13
N ALA A 48 -11.61 -65.87 -20.99
CA ALA A 48 -12.19 -66.76 -22.01
C ALA A 48 -13.35 -67.52 -21.34
N SER A 49 -14.62 -67.17 -21.57
CA SER A 49 -15.49 -67.52 -22.71
C SER A 49 -16.18 -68.89 -22.57
N PHE A 50 -17.52 -68.81 -22.62
CA PHE A 50 -18.48 -69.72 -23.26
C PHE A 50 -19.08 -70.94 -22.52
N GLN A 51 -20.38 -70.73 -22.22
CA GLN A 51 -21.56 -71.49 -22.66
C GLN A 51 -21.86 -72.91 -22.16
N ALA A 52 -23.05 -72.95 -21.54
CA ALA A 52 -24.22 -73.80 -21.84
C ALA A 52 -24.17 -75.31 -21.51
N GLY A 53 -25.21 -75.78 -20.83
CA GLY A 53 -25.54 -77.21 -20.77
C GLY A 53 -26.40 -77.61 -19.59
N SER A 54 -27.71 -77.67 -19.82
CA SER A 54 -28.80 -78.13 -18.95
C SER A 54 -28.73 -79.62 -18.56
N GLY A 55 -29.20 -79.97 -17.35
CA GLY A 55 -29.85 -81.27 -17.07
C GLY A 55 -29.59 -81.87 -15.68
N PRO A 56 -30.52 -82.67 -15.11
CA PRO A 56 -30.85 -82.60 -13.69
C PRO A 56 -30.60 -83.88 -12.85
N CYS A 57 -30.81 -83.75 -11.54
CA CYS A 57 -31.22 -84.75 -10.55
C CYS A 57 -30.20 -85.71 -9.88
N ARG A 58 -30.34 -85.73 -8.53
CA ARG A 58 -30.39 -86.87 -7.58
C ARG A 58 -29.20 -87.22 -6.66
N SER A 59 -29.61 -87.41 -5.38
CA SER A 59 -29.05 -88.26 -4.31
C SER A 59 -27.78 -87.73 -3.62
N ALA A 60 -27.65 -87.57 -2.30
CA ALA A 60 -28.06 -88.26 -1.06
C ALA A 60 -26.84 -88.88 -0.34
N ARG A 61 -26.64 -88.42 0.92
CA ARG A 61 -25.98 -89.08 2.08
C ARG A 61 -24.50 -89.50 2.02
N ARG A 62 -23.73 -89.06 3.03
CA ARG A 62 -23.19 -89.90 4.15
C ARG A 62 -22.38 -89.04 5.14
N ASN A 63 -22.82 -89.01 6.41
CA ASN A 63 -22.21 -89.60 7.64
C ASN A 63 -20.85 -88.99 8.04
N GLU A 64 -20.77 -88.08 9.02
CA GLU A 64 -20.77 -88.27 10.50
C GLU A 64 -19.73 -89.30 11.00
N SER A 65 -18.78 -88.92 11.86
CA SER A 65 -18.95 -88.81 13.33
C SER A 65 -17.58 -88.42 14.00
N PRO A 66 -17.42 -88.34 15.34
CA PRO A 66 -18.15 -87.57 16.36
C PRO A 66 -17.22 -86.90 17.40
N VAL A 67 -17.43 -85.64 17.85
CA VAL A 67 -16.89 -85.17 19.17
C VAL A 67 -17.76 -84.05 19.77
N LEU A 68 -18.37 -84.37 20.93
CA LEU A 68 -18.78 -83.54 22.08
C LEU A 68 -19.26 -82.08 21.84
N GLN A 69 -20.57 -81.87 21.80
CA GLN A 69 -21.19 -80.58 22.15
C GLN A 69 -21.87 -80.67 23.52
N ARG A 70 -21.56 -79.70 24.39
CA ARG A 70 -22.29 -79.43 25.64
C ARG A 70 -23.79 -79.39 25.36
N ALA A 71 -24.54 -80.18 26.10
CA ALA A 71 -25.99 -80.12 26.12
C ALA A 71 -26.44 -78.74 26.63
N PHE A 72 -26.96 -77.90 25.74
CA PHE A 72 -27.81 -76.78 26.13
C PHE A 72 -29.08 -77.38 26.73
N HIS A 73 -29.26 -77.25 28.04
CA HIS A 73 -30.56 -77.53 28.66
C HIS A 73 -31.58 -76.52 28.12
N ALA A 74 -32.46 -76.98 27.24
CA ALA A 74 -33.69 -76.26 26.93
C ALA A 74 -34.56 -76.31 28.19
N THR A 75 -34.80 -75.16 28.81
CA THR A 75 -35.84 -75.01 29.84
C THR A 75 -37.12 -75.64 29.30
N ALA A 76 -37.70 -76.60 30.02
CA ALA A 76 -38.95 -77.24 29.62
C ALA A 76 -40.00 -76.16 29.31
N LEU A 77 -40.67 -76.28 28.15
CA LEU A 77 -41.81 -75.44 27.77
C LEU A 77 -42.88 -75.57 28.86
N ARG A 78 -42.90 -74.64 29.82
CA ARG A 78 -44.12 -74.38 30.59
C ARG A 78 -45.14 -73.89 29.58
N GLN A 79 -46.25 -74.60 29.43
CA GLN A 79 -47.48 -74.03 28.89
C GLN A 79 -47.72 -72.73 29.67
N ARG A 80 -47.48 -71.59 29.03
CA ARG A 80 -47.92 -70.31 29.56
C ARG A 80 -49.37 -70.20 29.16
N ASP A 81 -50.26 -70.16 30.14
CA ASP A 81 -51.61 -69.69 29.90
C ASP A 81 -51.50 -68.30 29.29
N HIS A 82 -51.86 -68.18 28.02
CA HIS A 82 -51.83 -66.91 27.29
C HIS A 82 -52.98 -65.97 27.70
N HIS A 83 -53.80 -66.38 28.67
CA HIS A 83 -54.86 -65.58 29.24
C HIS A 83 -54.33 -64.85 30.46
N PHE A 84 -54.44 -63.52 30.46
CA PHE A 84 -54.20 -62.72 31.65
C PHE A 84 -55.36 -62.94 32.63
N ASP A 85 -55.12 -63.68 33.71
CA ASP A 85 -56.14 -63.98 34.73
C ASP A 85 -56.35 -62.75 35.61
N THR A 86 -57.42 -62.01 35.32
CA THR A 86 -57.77 -60.76 36.00
C THR A 86 -58.11 -60.99 37.47
N LEU A 87 -58.75 -62.11 37.79
CA LEU A 87 -59.15 -62.46 39.15
C LEU A 87 -57.91 -62.74 40.01
N LYS A 88 -56.99 -63.54 39.50
CA LYS A 88 -55.75 -63.89 40.20
C LYS A 88 -54.83 -62.68 40.39
N PHE A 89 -54.86 -61.73 39.46
CA PHE A 89 -54.14 -60.47 39.58
C PHE A 89 -54.74 -59.57 40.67
N VAL A 90 -56.08 -59.43 40.71
CA VAL A 90 -56.79 -58.69 41.77
C VAL A 90 -56.55 -59.32 43.15
N GLN A 91 -56.63 -60.65 43.27
CA GLN A 91 -56.33 -61.37 44.51
C GLN A 91 -54.90 -61.14 45.00
N ARG A 92 -53.95 -61.03 44.08
CA ARG A 92 -52.55 -60.74 44.41
C ARG A 92 -52.37 -59.30 44.90
N LEU A 93 -53.02 -58.33 44.26
CA LEU A 93 -53.02 -56.93 44.72
C LEU A 93 -53.67 -56.80 46.10
N GLN A 94 -54.75 -57.54 46.36
CA GLN A 94 -55.36 -57.61 47.70
C GLN A 94 -54.42 -58.21 48.74
N THR A 95 -53.65 -59.24 48.38
CA THR A 95 -52.64 -59.85 49.27
C THR A 95 -51.52 -58.85 49.60
N ASP A 96 -51.20 -57.96 48.67
CA ASP A 96 -50.20 -56.91 48.83
C ASP A 96 -50.75 -55.65 49.54
N GLY A 97 -51.99 -55.70 50.05
CA GLY A 97 -52.58 -54.67 50.92
C GLY A 97 -53.48 -53.65 50.23
N PHE A 98 -53.81 -53.83 48.95
CA PHE A 98 -54.77 -52.96 48.26
C PHE A 98 -56.21 -53.36 48.57
N THR A 99 -57.13 -52.39 48.64
CA THR A 99 -58.56 -52.71 48.76
C THR A 99 -59.09 -53.31 47.45
N GLU A 100 -60.21 -54.02 47.52
CA GLU A 100 -60.84 -54.62 46.34
C GLU A 100 -61.18 -53.56 45.27
N GLU A 101 -61.72 -52.42 45.69
CA GLU A 101 -62.03 -51.29 44.79
C GLU A 101 -60.78 -50.73 44.10
N GLN A 102 -59.67 -50.59 44.83
CA GLN A 102 -58.40 -50.11 44.27
C GLN A 102 -57.80 -51.10 43.26
N SER A 103 -57.93 -52.40 43.56
CA SER A 103 -57.42 -53.46 42.69
C SER A 103 -58.21 -53.54 41.37
N VAL A 104 -59.54 -53.35 41.43
CA VAL A 104 -60.40 -53.27 40.25
C VAL A 104 -60.11 -52.00 39.43
N ALA A 105 -59.88 -50.85 40.09
CA ALA A 105 -59.52 -49.60 39.41
C ALA A 105 -58.17 -49.72 38.66
N MET A 106 -57.18 -50.35 39.28
CA MET A 106 -55.88 -50.59 38.64
C MET A 106 -56.00 -51.50 37.41
N MET A 107 -56.86 -52.52 37.47
CA MET A 107 -57.13 -53.39 36.32
C MET A 107 -57.74 -52.62 35.15
N LYS A 108 -58.62 -51.65 35.44
CA LYS A 108 -59.24 -50.80 34.41
C LYS A 108 -58.21 -49.91 33.71
N ILE A 109 -57.33 -49.27 34.47
CA ILE A 109 -56.23 -48.46 33.91
C ILE A 109 -55.31 -49.31 33.04
N LEU A 110 -55.00 -50.53 33.49
CA LEU A 110 -54.13 -51.45 32.76
C LEU A 110 -54.76 -51.90 31.44
N ASN A 111 -56.08 -52.09 31.40
CA ASN A 111 -56.82 -52.36 30.17
C ASN A 111 -56.76 -51.17 29.19
N ASP A 112 -56.98 -49.95 29.69
CA ASP A 112 -56.97 -48.74 28.86
C ASP A 112 -55.58 -48.50 28.23
N VAL A 113 -54.50 -48.70 29.00
CA VAL A 113 -53.12 -48.56 28.51
C VAL A 113 -52.77 -49.63 27.47
N ILE A 114 -53.25 -50.87 27.64
CA ILE A 114 -53.05 -51.94 26.66
C ILE A 114 -53.77 -51.61 25.35
N GLU A 115 -55.00 -51.14 25.44
CA GLU A 115 -55.79 -50.78 24.26
C GLU A 115 -55.16 -49.64 23.47
N GLU A 116 -54.70 -48.58 24.16
CA GLU A 116 -53.97 -47.47 23.55
C GLU A 116 -52.65 -47.94 22.90
N SER A 117 -51.92 -48.84 23.56
CA SER A 117 -50.67 -49.41 23.03
C SER A 117 -50.89 -50.23 21.76
N ILE A 118 -51.95 -51.02 21.70
CA ILE A 118 -52.30 -51.82 20.51
C ILE A 118 -52.70 -50.90 19.35
N GLN A 119 -53.48 -49.86 19.61
CA GLN A 119 -53.87 -48.89 18.58
C GLN A 119 -52.66 -48.14 18.00
N ASN A 120 -51.72 -47.72 18.85
CA ASN A 120 -50.49 -47.06 18.40
C ASN A 120 -49.59 -47.98 17.56
N LEU A 121 -49.41 -49.23 17.97
CA LEU A 121 -48.64 -50.22 17.18
C LEU A 121 -49.27 -50.47 15.80
N THR A 122 -50.61 -50.53 15.76
CA THR A 122 -51.35 -50.76 14.52
C THR A 122 -51.22 -49.59 13.55
N ARG A 123 -51.20 -48.34 14.05
CA ARG A 123 -50.96 -47.14 13.21
C ARG A 123 -49.58 -47.11 12.56
N THR A 124 -48.57 -47.69 13.21
CA THR A 124 -47.19 -47.75 12.69
C THR A 124 -46.89 -48.96 11.81
N MET A 125 -47.82 -49.91 11.70
CA MET A 125 -47.63 -51.08 10.85
C MET A 125 -47.97 -50.77 9.39
N VAL A 126 -46.97 -50.92 8.53
CA VAL A 126 -47.14 -50.83 7.07
C VAL A 126 -47.24 -52.26 6.51
N LEU A 127 -48.24 -52.50 5.66
CA LEU A 127 -48.37 -53.78 4.96
C LEU A 127 -47.11 -54.03 4.11
N ARG A 128 -46.64 -55.28 4.09
CA ARG A 128 -45.44 -55.67 3.33
C ARG A 128 -45.52 -55.30 1.85
N GLU A 129 -46.72 -55.32 1.27
CA GLU A 129 -46.94 -54.92 -0.12
C GLU A 129 -46.69 -53.42 -0.34
N ASP A 130 -47.13 -52.56 0.57
CA ASP A 130 -46.94 -51.11 0.44
C ASP A 130 -45.49 -50.70 0.66
N ALA A 131 -44.80 -51.37 1.59
CA ALA A 131 -43.35 -51.22 1.75
C ALA A 131 -42.58 -51.68 0.49
N ALA A 132 -43.00 -52.77 -0.14
CA ALA A 132 -42.41 -53.26 -1.38
C ALA A 132 -42.67 -52.32 -2.56
N LYS A 133 -43.88 -51.77 -2.69
CA LYS A 133 -44.22 -50.75 -3.69
C LYS A 133 -43.39 -49.48 -3.50
N ALA A 134 -43.28 -48.96 -2.28
CA ALA A 134 -42.46 -47.79 -1.98
C ALA A 134 -40.98 -48.01 -2.36
N THR A 135 -40.44 -49.19 -2.03
CA THR A 135 -39.06 -49.56 -2.40
C THR A 135 -38.88 -49.66 -3.92
N TYR A 136 -39.87 -50.17 -4.64
CA TYR A 136 -39.83 -50.26 -6.10
C TYR A 136 -39.90 -48.88 -6.75
N THR A 137 -40.80 -48.01 -6.31
CA THR A 137 -40.91 -46.62 -6.79
C THR A 137 -39.59 -45.87 -6.59
N GLN A 138 -39.00 -45.98 -5.39
CA GLN A 138 -37.69 -45.39 -5.12
C GLN A 138 -36.60 -45.87 -6.08
N LYS A 139 -36.55 -47.17 -6.41
CA LYS A 139 -35.56 -47.71 -7.36
C LYS A 139 -35.75 -47.15 -8.78
N VAL A 140 -36.99 -46.97 -9.22
CA VAL A 140 -37.30 -46.39 -10.53
C VAL A 140 -36.91 -44.91 -10.57
N ASP A 141 -37.24 -44.16 -9.52
CA ASP A 141 -36.89 -42.74 -9.41
C ASP A 141 -35.37 -42.54 -9.38
N PHE A 142 -34.64 -43.39 -8.64
CA PHE A 142 -33.17 -43.37 -8.64
C PHE A 142 -32.57 -43.67 -10.01
N ALA A 143 -33.14 -44.62 -10.76
CA ALA A 143 -32.68 -44.91 -12.11
C ALA A 143 -32.91 -43.73 -13.06
N LYS A 144 -34.07 -43.06 -12.94
CA LYS A 144 -34.41 -41.87 -13.72
C LYS A 144 -33.48 -40.69 -13.39
N LEU A 145 -33.30 -40.37 -12.11
CA LEU A 145 -32.41 -39.30 -11.66
C LEU A 145 -30.96 -39.52 -12.12
N ARG A 146 -30.49 -40.76 -12.09
CA ARG A 146 -29.14 -41.10 -12.58
C ARG A 146 -29.00 -40.84 -14.08
N SER A 147 -30.02 -41.16 -14.88
CA SER A 147 -30.01 -40.90 -16.31
C SER A 147 -30.03 -39.40 -16.61
N GLU A 148 -30.86 -38.64 -15.89
CA GLU A 148 -30.92 -37.17 -16.02
C GLU A 148 -29.59 -36.53 -15.64
N LEU A 149 -28.98 -36.94 -14.52
CA LEU A 149 -27.67 -36.45 -14.07
C LEU A 149 -26.56 -36.71 -15.10
N LEU A 150 -26.49 -37.93 -15.65
CA LEU A 150 -25.51 -38.27 -16.68
C LEU A 150 -25.70 -37.46 -17.96
N SER A 151 -26.94 -37.19 -18.34
CA SER A 151 -27.23 -36.35 -19.51
C SER A 151 -26.84 -34.89 -19.27
N ALA A 152 -27.12 -34.35 -18.08
CA ALA A 152 -26.77 -32.99 -17.69
C ALA A 152 -25.24 -32.79 -17.64
N ASP A 153 -24.51 -33.70 -16.99
CA ASP A 153 -23.04 -33.66 -16.87
C ASP A 153 -22.35 -33.67 -18.24
N SER A 154 -22.85 -34.50 -19.17
CA SER A 154 -22.37 -34.54 -20.55
C SER A 154 -22.63 -33.22 -21.29
N THR A 155 -23.83 -32.64 -21.13
CA THR A 155 -24.16 -31.35 -21.76
C THR A 155 -23.32 -30.22 -21.22
N GLU A 156 -23.17 -30.11 -19.89
CA GLU A 156 -22.35 -29.07 -19.26
C GLU A 156 -20.88 -29.21 -19.65
N SER A 157 -20.34 -30.43 -19.61
CA SER A 157 -18.95 -30.70 -20.03
C SER A 157 -18.67 -30.27 -21.47
N ASN A 158 -19.61 -30.52 -22.40
CA ASN A 158 -19.46 -30.11 -23.79
C ASN A 158 -19.54 -28.58 -23.96
N THR A 159 -20.43 -27.91 -23.22
CA THR A 159 -20.51 -26.44 -23.24
C THR A 159 -19.25 -25.79 -22.65
N MET A 160 -18.74 -26.32 -21.55
CA MET A 160 -17.49 -25.86 -20.93
C MET A 160 -16.30 -26.05 -21.86
N ARG A 161 -16.19 -27.20 -22.53
CA ARG A 161 -15.12 -27.46 -23.50
C ARG A 161 -15.16 -26.47 -24.66
N THR A 162 -16.34 -26.20 -25.20
CA THR A 162 -16.53 -25.23 -26.30
C THR A 162 -16.19 -23.80 -25.84
N ALA A 163 -16.58 -23.41 -24.63
CA ALA A 163 -16.21 -22.12 -24.05
C ALA A 163 -14.70 -21.99 -23.84
N HIS A 164 -14.06 -23.04 -23.35
CA HIS A 164 -12.61 -23.08 -23.15
C HIS A 164 -11.85 -22.92 -24.48
N GLU A 165 -12.28 -23.60 -25.55
CA GLU A 165 -11.68 -23.45 -26.88
C GLU A 165 -11.85 -22.02 -27.42
N ARG A 166 -13.02 -21.41 -27.24
CA ARG A 166 -13.25 -20.00 -27.62
C ARG A 166 -12.32 -19.05 -26.85
N LEU A 167 -12.27 -19.17 -25.53
CA LEU A 167 -11.41 -18.34 -24.69
C LEU A 167 -9.93 -18.51 -25.04
N THR A 168 -9.48 -19.74 -25.33
CA THR A 168 -8.11 -20.01 -25.73
C THR A 168 -7.76 -19.28 -27.03
N ASN A 169 -8.68 -19.28 -28.01
CA ASN A 169 -8.50 -18.56 -29.27
C ASN A 169 -8.49 -17.04 -29.09
N ASP A 170 -9.34 -16.51 -28.20
CA ASP A 170 -9.39 -15.08 -27.91
C ASP A 170 -8.14 -14.60 -27.17
N ILE A 171 -7.63 -15.39 -26.22
CA ILE A 171 -6.35 -15.14 -25.54
C ILE A 171 -5.20 -15.11 -26.57
N ALA A 172 -5.17 -16.04 -27.51
CA ALA A 172 -4.16 -16.05 -28.56
C ALA A 172 -4.21 -14.79 -29.45
N LYS A 173 -5.42 -14.35 -29.82
CA LYS A 173 -5.62 -13.11 -30.58
C LYS A 173 -5.19 -11.87 -29.78
N LEU A 174 -5.54 -11.80 -28.50
CA LEU A 174 -5.19 -10.68 -27.62
C LEU A 174 -3.68 -10.59 -27.41
N SER A 175 -3.02 -11.73 -27.20
CA SER A 175 -1.57 -11.82 -27.09
C SER A 175 -0.86 -11.33 -28.36
N SER A 176 -1.38 -11.67 -29.55
CA SER A 176 -0.86 -11.15 -30.82
C SER A 176 -1.02 -9.63 -30.92
N ARG A 177 -2.20 -9.08 -30.60
CA ARG A 177 -2.44 -7.62 -30.63
C ARG A 177 -1.52 -6.87 -29.68
N LEU A 178 -1.36 -7.36 -28.45
CA LEU A 178 -0.46 -6.77 -27.46
C LEU A 178 0.99 -6.76 -27.95
N ARG A 179 1.44 -7.84 -28.61
CA ARG A 179 2.78 -7.90 -29.18
C ARG A 179 3.00 -6.87 -30.29
N ASP A 180 2.00 -6.67 -31.15
CA ASP A 180 2.05 -5.67 -32.21
C ASP A 180 2.07 -4.25 -31.64
N GLU A 181 1.28 -3.99 -30.60
CA GLU A 181 1.20 -2.69 -29.93
C GLU A 181 2.49 -2.35 -29.17
N ILE A 182 3.08 -3.33 -28.47
CA ILE A 182 4.41 -3.20 -27.86
C ILE A 182 5.46 -2.90 -28.92
N SER A 183 5.42 -3.58 -30.07
CA SER A 183 6.38 -3.33 -31.16
C SER A 183 6.22 -1.93 -31.75
N ARG A 184 4.98 -1.44 -31.93
CA ARG A 184 4.71 -0.06 -32.40
C ARG A 184 5.17 0.99 -31.39
N THR A 185 4.84 0.82 -30.10
CA THR A 185 5.24 1.76 -29.05
C THR A 185 6.76 1.80 -28.89
N GLN A 186 7.44 0.64 -28.92
CA GLN A 186 8.90 0.59 -28.88
C GLN A 186 9.54 1.28 -30.10
N ALA A 187 8.95 1.16 -31.29
CA ALA A 187 9.42 1.88 -32.47
C ALA A 187 9.24 3.40 -32.35
N SER A 188 8.10 3.85 -31.80
CA SER A 188 7.84 5.27 -31.53
C SER A 188 8.85 5.86 -30.56
N VAL A 189 9.05 5.21 -29.41
CA VAL A 189 10.00 5.67 -28.38
C VAL A 189 11.43 5.73 -28.94
N ARG A 190 11.81 4.79 -29.81
CA ARG A 190 13.12 4.81 -30.47
C ARG A 190 13.27 6.00 -31.43
N LEU A 191 12.20 6.36 -32.14
CA LEU A 191 12.20 7.53 -33.01
C LEU A 191 12.33 8.81 -32.18
N ASP A 192 11.54 8.95 -31.12
CA ASP A 192 11.55 10.12 -30.24
C ASP A 192 12.93 10.32 -29.59
N LEU A 193 13.54 9.24 -29.10
CA LEU A 193 14.91 9.29 -28.55
C LEU A 193 15.95 9.71 -29.59
N ASN A 194 15.80 9.30 -30.84
CA ASN A 194 16.72 9.70 -31.91
C ASN A 194 16.53 11.16 -32.31
N LEU A 195 15.29 11.65 -32.36
CA LEU A 195 14.98 13.05 -32.64
C LEU A 195 15.49 13.95 -31.52
N GLU A 196 15.25 13.57 -30.27
CA GLU A 196 15.71 14.33 -29.10
C GLU A 196 17.24 14.34 -29.00
N LYS A 197 17.91 13.22 -29.32
CA LYS A 197 19.38 13.18 -29.44
C LYS A 197 19.88 14.10 -30.55
N GLY A 198 19.13 14.23 -31.65
CA GLY A 198 19.39 15.20 -32.72
C GLY A 198 19.30 16.63 -32.22
N ARG A 199 18.20 16.99 -31.55
CA ARG A 199 17.96 18.31 -30.97
C ARG A 199 19.03 18.71 -29.95
N ILE A 200 19.37 17.81 -29.02
CA ILE A 200 20.42 18.03 -28.02
C ILE A 200 21.77 18.29 -28.69
N ARG A 201 22.08 17.59 -29.79
CA ARG A 201 23.33 17.79 -30.54
C ARG A 201 23.35 19.15 -31.23
N GLU A 202 22.25 19.57 -31.84
CA GLU A 202 22.14 20.90 -32.46
C GLU A 202 22.25 22.03 -31.44
N GLU A 203 21.58 21.90 -30.29
CA GLU A 203 21.68 22.86 -29.19
C GLU A 203 23.10 22.95 -28.61
N ALA A 204 23.77 21.80 -28.44
CA ALA A 204 25.15 21.75 -27.98
C ALA A 204 26.13 22.44 -28.95
N VAL A 205 25.99 22.20 -30.26
CA VAL A 205 26.79 22.90 -31.29
C VAL A 205 26.49 24.40 -31.28
N GLY A 206 25.23 24.80 -31.09
CA GLY A 206 24.84 26.20 -30.96
C GLY A 206 25.47 26.89 -29.74
N GLN A 207 25.57 26.20 -28.60
CA GLN A 207 26.26 26.70 -27.41
C GLN A 207 27.78 26.80 -27.64
N GLU A 208 28.39 25.82 -28.29
CA GLU A 208 29.83 25.84 -28.60
C GLU A 208 30.20 27.04 -29.49
N LEU A 209 29.36 27.37 -30.48
CA LEU A 209 29.55 28.57 -31.31
C LEU A 209 29.43 29.87 -30.51
N LYS A 210 28.45 29.96 -29.61
CA LYS A 210 28.31 31.13 -28.72
C LYS A 210 29.51 31.30 -27.80
N ILE A 211 30.03 30.19 -27.26
CA ILE A 211 31.23 30.21 -26.41
C ILE A 211 32.43 30.73 -27.21
N LYS A 212 32.66 30.24 -28.43
CA LYS A 212 33.74 30.73 -29.31
C LYS A 212 33.57 32.21 -29.66
N GLU A 213 32.36 32.67 -29.92
CA GLU A 213 32.10 34.10 -30.14
C GLU A 213 32.43 34.94 -28.89
N THR A 214 32.07 34.46 -27.69
CA THR A 214 32.43 35.17 -26.46
C THR A 214 33.92 35.14 -26.18
N GLU A 215 34.61 34.04 -26.46
CA GLU A 215 36.06 33.90 -26.31
C GLU A 215 36.80 34.89 -27.21
N THR A 216 36.43 34.97 -28.49
CA THR A 216 37.00 35.95 -29.43
C THR A 216 36.73 37.40 -29.02
N LYS A 217 35.56 37.73 -28.45
CA LYS A 217 35.28 39.06 -27.88
C LYS A 217 36.18 39.37 -26.69
N ILE A 218 36.37 38.40 -25.79
CA ILE A 218 37.27 38.55 -24.64
C ILE A 218 38.70 38.79 -25.12
N GLU A 219 39.19 38.03 -26.10
CA GLU A 219 40.53 38.22 -26.66
C GLU A 219 40.72 39.63 -27.26
N GLN A 220 39.70 40.14 -27.96
CA GLN A 220 39.71 41.50 -28.51
C GLN A 220 39.74 42.57 -27.41
N GLU A 221 38.93 42.43 -26.36
CA GLU A 221 38.92 43.36 -25.23
C GLU A 221 40.26 43.34 -24.47
N VAL A 222 40.86 42.16 -24.28
CA VAL A 222 42.18 42.01 -23.65
C VAL A 222 43.27 42.66 -24.50
N ALA A 223 43.24 42.50 -25.82
CA ALA A 223 44.18 43.17 -26.73
C ALA A 223 44.07 44.70 -26.64
N ALA A 224 42.84 45.22 -26.64
CA ALA A 224 42.59 46.66 -26.49
C ALA A 224 43.03 47.21 -25.12
N LEU A 225 42.81 46.46 -24.04
CA LEU A 225 43.30 46.81 -22.71
C LEU A 225 44.83 46.84 -22.65
N ARG A 226 45.50 45.91 -23.33
CA ARG A 226 46.97 45.86 -23.40
C ARG A 226 47.54 47.09 -24.12
N GLU A 227 46.91 47.53 -25.21
CA GLU A 227 47.30 48.75 -25.92
C GLU A 227 47.16 49.99 -25.04
N LYS A 228 46.02 50.12 -24.34
CA LYS A 228 45.82 51.21 -23.38
C LYS A 228 46.88 51.20 -22.27
N LEU A 229 47.25 50.02 -21.77
CA LEU A 229 48.28 49.89 -20.74
C LEU A 229 49.65 50.35 -21.23
N GLU A 230 50.04 50.01 -22.46
CA GLU A 230 51.29 50.48 -23.06
C GLU A 230 51.29 51.99 -23.29
N GLN A 231 50.15 52.58 -23.70
CA GLN A 231 50.02 54.02 -23.83
C GLN A 231 50.17 54.74 -22.48
N VAL A 232 49.55 54.21 -21.41
CA VAL A 232 49.68 54.76 -20.04
C VAL A 232 51.12 54.64 -19.53
N LYS A 233 51.81 53.53 -19.79
CA LYS A 233 53.24 53.38 -19.48
C LYS A 233 54.08 54.45 -20.19
N PHE A 234 53.83 54.68 -21.48
CA PHE A 234 54.57 55.70 -22.23
C PHE A 234 54.33 57.11 -21.67
N GLN A 235 53.07 57.44 -21.36
CA GLN A 235 52.70 58.74 -20.81
C GLN A 235 53.29 58.99 -19.41
N THR A 236 53.32 57.96 -18.56
CA THR A 236 53.95 58.04 -17.22
C THR A 236 55.47 58.19 -17.31
N LEU A 237 56.14 57.49 -18.23
CA LEU A 237 57.57 57.66 -18.49
C LEU A 237 57.89 59.07 -19.01
N GLN A 238 57.07 59.60 -19.91
CA GLN A 238 57.24 60.96 -20.44
C GLN A 238 57.06 62.02 -19.34
N TRP A 239 56.08 61.85 -18.46
CA TRP A 239 55.88 62.71 -17.30
C TRP A 239 57.08 62.65 -16.35
N LEU A 240 57.58 61.45 -16.04
CA LEU A 240 58.77 61.24 -15.20
C LEU A 240 59.99 61.96 -15.77
N MET A 241 60.23 61.83 -17.08
CA MET A 241 61.30 62.56 -17.77
C MET A 241 61.12 64.08 -17.63
N GLY A 242 59.90 64.60 -17.81
CA GLY A 242 59.60 66.02 -17.62
C GLY A 242 59.92 66.53 -16.22
N VAL A 243 59.56 65.76 -15.19
CA VAL A 243 59.86 66.10 -13.78
C VAL A 243 61.37 66.06 -13.51
N CYS A 244 62.07 65.01 -13.96
CA CYS A 244 63.53 64.91 -13.81
C CYS A 244 64.27 66.05 -14.52
N THR A 245 63.84 66.40 -15.73
CA THR A 245 64.46 67.50 -16.49
C THR A 245 64.20 68.86 -15.84
N GLY A 246 62.99 69.09 -15.32
CA GLY A 246 62.66 70.31 -14.58
C GLY A 246 63.44 70.43 -13.27
N PHE A 247 63.61 69.34 -12.54
CA PHE A 247 64.40 69.31 -11.30
C PHE A 247 65.89 69.56 -11.56
N ALA A 248 66.44 68.96 -12.62
CA ALA A 248 67.82 69.22 -13.05
C ALA A 248 68.04 70.68 -13.47
N ALA A 249 67.08 71.30 -14.15
CA ALA A 249 67.14 72.72 -14.52
C ALA A 249 67.12 73.65 -13.29
N LEU A 250 66.32 73.33 -12.27
CA LEU A 250 66.31 74.07 -11.00
C LEU A 250 67.63 73.92 -10.23
N LEU A 251 68.21 72.72 -10.21
CA LEU A 251 69.53 72.46 -9.62
C LEU A 251 70.64 73.26 -10.33
N LEU A 252 70.65 73.28 -11.66
CA LEU A 252 71.60 74.08 -12.43
C LEU A 252 71.40 75.58 -12.23
N GLY A 253 70.15 76.05 -12.10
CA GLY A 253 69.83 77.43 -11.74
C GLY A 253 70.35 77.82 -10.36
N ALA A 254 70.15 76.96 -9.36
CA ALA A 254 70.67 77.15 -8.01
C ALA A 254 72.20 77.14 -7.98
N TRP A 255 72.84 76.22 -8.72
CA TRP A 255 74.28 76.14 -8.85
C TRP A 255 74.87 77.38 -9.53
N ARG A 256 74.21 77.89 -10.58
CA ARG A 256 74.64 79.13 -11.26
C ARG A 256 74.58 80.35 -10.33
N LEU A 257 73.54 80.48 -9.51
CA LEU A 257 73.43 81.54 -8.50
C LEU A 257 74.53 81.44 -7.43
N LEU A 258 74.91 80.21 -7.06
CA LEU A 258 76.00 79.93 -6.11
C LEU A 258 77.37 80.31 -6.68
N ILE A 259 77.63 80.06 -7.97
CA ILE A 259 78.90 80.41 -8.63
C ILE A 259 79.04 81.93 -8.79
N THR A 260 77.98 82.66 -9.15
CA THR A 260 78.02 84.12 -9.28
C THR A 260 78.26 84.85 -7.95
N TRP A 261 77.99 84.19 -6.82
CA TRP A 261 78.32 84.71 -5.50
C TRP A 261 79.81 84.53 -5.14
N THR A 262 80.53 83.65 -5.85
CA THR A 262 81.93 83.28 -5.55
C THR A 262 82.98 83.92 -6.47
N THR A 263 82.58 84.64 -7.53
CA THR A 263 83.48 85.24 -8.54
C THR A 263 83.45 86.76 -8.55
N SER A 264 83.66 87.39 -7.38
CA SER A 264 83.95 88.82 -7.23
C SER A 264 85.35 89.10 -6.65
N ALA A 265 86.31 88.18 -6.78
CA ALA A 265 87.68 88.38 -6.31
C ALA A 265 88.71 88.00 -7.40
N GLU A 266 89.36 89.05 -7.91
CA GLU A 266 90.73 89.17 -8.45
C GLU A 266 91.15 88.28 -9.64
N LEU A 267 91.36 88.84 -10.84
CA LEU A 267 92.42 89.74 -11.35
C LEU A 267 93.71 89.02 -11.81
N LEU A 268 94.05 89.33 -13.07
CA LEU A 268 95.37 89.37 -13.72
C LEU A 268 95.99 88.07 -14.29
N GLY A 269 95.76 87.91 -15.60
CA GLY A 269 96.84 88.18 -16.56
C GLY A 269 97.65 86.98 -17.12
N PRO A 270 98.35 87.17 -18.26
CA PRO A 270 98.02 86.43 -19.49
C PRO A 270 99.24 85.85 -20.25
N GLN A 271 98.98 85.07 -21.32
CA GLN A 271 99.60 85.06 -22.67
C GLN A 271 99.36 83.68 -23.34
N ALA A 272 98.60 83.58 -24.44
CA ALA A 272 98.99 83.78 -25.85
C ALA A 272 99.95 82.67 -26.35
N THR A 273 99.81 81.99 -27.50
CA THR A 273 99.01 82.17 -28.73
C THR A 273 99.24 80.98 -29.70
N ALA A 274 98.38 80.86 -30.71
CA ALA A 274 98.66 80.41 -32.10
C ALA A 274 98.79 78.88 -32.42
N LEU A 275 98.30 78.34 -33.54
CA LEU A 275 97.36 78.76 -34.61
C LEU A 275 97.20 77.59 -35.62
N GLN A 276 96.20 77.71 -36.51
CA GLN A 276 95.92 77.00 -37.79
C GLN A 276 95.15 75.67 -37.70
N GLY A 277 94.07 75.44 -38.45
CA GLY A 277 93.35 76.23 -39.46
C GLY A 277 92.36 75.35 -40.25
N PHE A 278 91.31 75.99 -40.83
CA PHE A 278 90.34 75.49 -41.85
C PHE A 278 89.36 74.36 -41.42
N GLY A 279 88.06 74.35 -41.69
CA GLY A 279 87.16 75.18 -42.52
C GLY A 279 86.22 74.27 -43.34
N ILE A 280 84.90 74.58 -43.37
CA ILE A 280 83.85 74.11 -44.32
C ILE A 280 83.25 72.71 -43.97
N SER A 281 81.98 72.48 -43.60
CA SER A 281 80.63 72.82 -44.10
C SER A 281 80.05 71.86 -45.17
N ILE A 282 78.76 71.55 -44.99
CA ILE A 282 77.73 71.07 -45.95
C ILE A 282 77.57 69.54 -46.24
N ILE A 283 76.28 69.12 -46.27
CA ILE A 283 75.60 68.08 -47.10
C ILE A 283 75.26 66.72 -46.44
N SER A 284 73.95 66.47 -46.20
CA SER A 284 73.28 65.14 -46.12
C SER A 284 73.28 64.43 -47.50
N PRO A 285 72.54 63.35 -47.83
CA PRO A 285 72.18 62.09 -47.18
C PRO A 285 72.72 60.86 -47.96
N ILE A 286 72.84 59.65 -47.39
CA ILE A 286 72.97 58.41 -48.20
C ILE A 286 72.19 57.25 -47.55
N SER A 287 71.24 56.75 -48.34
CA SER A 287 70.60 55.43 -48.27
C SER A 287 71.51 54.39 -48.92
N LEU A 288 71.55 53.15 -48.42
CA LEU A 288 71.94 51.99 -49.23
C LEU A 288 71.19 50.73 -48.78
N ASN A 289 70.82 49.98 -49.80
CA ASN A 289 69.72 49.05 -49.91
C ASN A 289 70.26 47.65 -50.23
N SER A 290 69.44 46.63 -49.96
CA SER A 290 69.35 45.32 -50.62
C SER A 290 70.56 44.38 -50.72
N SER A 291 70.37 43.12 -50.29
CA SER A 291 70.62 41.95 -51.15
C SER A 291 69.80 40.73 -50.73
N GLN A 292 69.29 40.03 -51.76
CA GLN A 292 68.50 38.80 -51.74
C GLN A 292 69.34 37.55 -51.46
N GLY A 293 68.68 36.48 -51.00
CA GLY A 293 69.17 35.11 -51.07
C GLY A 293 68.01 34.12 -50.95
N ALA A 294 67.69 33.44 -52.05
CA ALA A 294 66.57 32.52 -52.21
C ALA A 294 67.02 31.03 -52.24
N ILE A 295 66.02 30.13 -52.34
CA ILE A 295 66.06 28.70 -52.79
C ILE A 295 66.26 27.70 -51.62
N ASN A 296 65.39 26.74 -51.22
CA ASN A 296 64.25 25.93 -51.74
C ASN A 296 64.63 24.42 -51.66
N ARG A 297 63.84 23.59 -50.93
CA ARG A 297 63.17 22.36 -51.43
C ARG A 297 62.65 21.41 -50.32
N ASN A 298 61.38 21.04 -50.50
CA ASN A 298 60.75 19.70 -50.32
C ASN A 298 60.66 19.10 -48.90
N SER A 299 59.59 18.43 -48.44
CA SER A 299 58.41 17.86 -49.10
C SER A 299 57.41 17.28 -48.07
N SER A 300 56.15 17.18 -48.49
CA SER A 300 55.14 16.14 -48.17
C SER A 300 54.14 16.34 -47.01
N THR A 301 53.10 17.10 -47.35
CA THR A 301 51.66 16.76 -47.32
C THR A 301 51.27 15.32 -46.98
N SER A 302 50.18 15.14 -46.19
CA SER A 302 49.01 14.32 -46.56
C SER A 302 47.81 14.53 -45.61
N THR A 303 46.76 15.09 -46.19
CA THR A 303 45.34 15.03 -45.83
C THR A 303 44.80 13.59 -45.91
N ILE A 304 43.70 13.26 -45.23
CA ILE A 304 42.49 12.56 -45.79
C ILE A 304 41.44 12.29 -44.69
N ILE A 305 40.20 12.65 -45.03
CA ILE A 305 38.92 12.34 -44.39
C ILE A 305 38.35 11.10 -45.11
N LEU A 306 37.71 10.15 -44.40
CA LEU A 306 36.36 9.60 -44.70
C LEU A 306 36.01 8.31 -43.92
N ASP A 307 34.74 8.29 -43.49
CA ASP A 307 33.76 7.19 -43.44
C ASP A 307 33.82 6.01 -42.45
N TYR A 308 32.79 6.00 -41.58
CA TYR A 308 31.69 5.02 -41.50
C TYR A 308 31.97 3.57 -41.95
N HIS A 309 31.95 2.62 -40.99
CA HIS A 309 31.02 1.48 -41.07
C HIS A 309 30.77 0.77 -39.74
N ASN A 310 29.48 0.61 -39.44
CA ASN A 310 28.85 -0.18 -38.39
C ASN A 310 29.01 -1.70 -38.63
N LYS A 311 29.22 -2.53 -37.58
CA LYS A 311 28.72 -3.92 -37.51
C LYS A 311 28.83 -4.55 -36.10
N HIS A 312 27.66 -4.92 -35.58
CA HIS A 312 27.31 -6.01 -34.64
C HIS A 312 27.83 -6.04 -33.19
N PHE A 313 26.90 -5.83 -32.26
CA PHE A 313 26.85 -6.61 -31.02
C PHE A 313 25.41 -7.13 -30.81
N ASN A 314 25.28 -8.45 -30.67
CA ASN A 314 24.08 -9.16 -30.22
C ASN A 314 24.27 -9.52 -28.73
N PRO A 315 23.21 -9.56 -27.90
CA PRO A 315 23.32 -9.73 -26.45
C PRO A 315 23.28 -11.22 -26.02
N ASN A 316 23.57 -11.43 -24.73
CA ASN A 316 23.51 -12.66 -23.93
C ASN A 316 24.82 -13.44 -23.77
N LEU A 317 25.41 -13.40 -22.55
CA LEU A 317 25.55 -14.61 -21.73
C LEU A 317 25.90 -14.29 -20.26
N HIS A 318 25.18 -14.97 -19.36
CA HIS A 318 25.37 -15.03 -17.90
C HIS A 318 26.81 -15.42 -17.46
N ARG A 319 27.25 -14.92 -16.30
CA ARG A 319 27.46 -15.75 -15.07
C ARG A 319 27.99 -14.96 -13.86
N HIS A 320 27.42 -15.33 -12.71
CA HIS A 320 27.86 -15.16 -11.32
C HIS A 320 29.38 -15.08 -11.10
N ILE A 321 29.84 -14.17 -10.23
CA ILE A 321 30.73 -14.45 -9.07
C ILE A 321 30.43 -13.44 -7.94
N ALA A 322 30.33 -13.94 -6.71
CA ALA A 322 30.04 -13.25 -5.45
C ALA A 322 31.26 -12.45 -4.89
N PRO A 323 31.09 -11.60 -3.86
CA PRO A 323 32.12 -10.69 -3.37
C PRO A 323 32.97 -11.31 -2.25
N HIS A 324 34.26 -10.96 -2.20
CA HIS A 324 35.13 -11.21 -1.04
C HIS A 324 35.50 -9.91 -0.30
N PRO A 325 35.68 -9.95 1.04
CA PRO A 325 35.69 -8.79 1.93
C PRO A 325 37.11 -8.22 2.15
N PRO A 326 37.26 -7.01 2.74
CA PRO A 326 38.57 -6.51 3.12
C PRO A 326 38.99 -7.03 4.49
N HIS A 327 40.24 -7.51 4.57
CA HIS A 327 40.93 -7.88 5.80
C HIS A 327 41.46 -6.65 6.54
N VAL A 328 41.67 -6.87 7.84
CA VAL A 328 41.85 -5.92 8.92
C VAL A 328 43.26 -6.04 9.52
N HIS A 329 43.86 -4.89 9.90
CA HIS A 329 44.94 -4.63 10.89
C HIS A 329 46.42 -4.99 10.58
N PRO A 330 47.44 -4.45 11.33
CA PRO A 330 47.50 -3.27 12.24
C PRO A 330 48.78 -2.36 12.12
N ALA A 331 48.74 -1.27 12.92
CA ALA A 331 49.74 -0.32 13.48
C ALA A 331 51.28 -0.58 13.35
N ILE A 332 52.17 0.43 13.40
CA ILE A 332 52.68 1.07 14.66
C ILE A 332 53.77 2.17 14.34
N LEU A 333 53.84 3.22 15.19
CA LEU A 333 54.96 4.11 15.65
C LEU A 333 55.42 5.44 14.95
N THR A 334 55.34 6.50 15.78
CA THR A 334 56.24 7.67 16.02
C THR A 334 56.24 8.93 15.14
N ALA A 335 56.02 10.08 15.82
CA ALA A 335 56.16 11.49 15.40
C ALA A 335 57.59 12.03 15.70
N PRO A 336 57.94 13.35 15.63
CA PRO A 336 57.25 14.56 15.11
C PRO A 336 58.17 15.51 14.28
N ASN A 337 57.59 16.49 13.58
CA ASN A 337 58.03 17.92 13.55
C ASN A 337 57.32 18.68 12.42
N GLY A 338 57.02 19.96 12.67
CA GLY A 338 56.10 20.76 11.87
C GLY A 338 56.74 21.64 10.81
N GLN A 339 55.90 22.05 9.86
CA GLN A 339 55.88 23.36 9.21
C GLN A 339 54.55 23.50 8.43
N PRO A 340 54.01 24.73 8.28
CA PRO A 340 52.69 24.95 7.69
C PRO A 340 52.78 25.03 6.16
N ASP A 341 52.03 24.20 5.45
CA ASP A 341 51.89 24.28 4.00
C ASP A 341 50.92 25.39 3.61
N THR A 342 51.48 26.47 3.07
CA THR A 342 50.77 27.53 2.36
C THR A 342 50.54 27.12 0.91
N SER A 343 49.39 26.51 0.60
CA SER A 343 48.87 26.44 -0.77
C SER A 343 47.34 26.24 -0.78
N ALA A 344 46.60 27.24 -0.31
CA ALA A 344 45.16 27.33 -0.56
C ALA A 344 44.94 28.12 -1.85
N SER A 345 44.54 27.41 -2.91
CA SER A 345 43.90 28.01 -4.08
C SER A 345 42.55 28.60 -3.64
N PRO A 346 42.30 29.92 -3.77
CA PRO A 346 40.98 30.46 -3.52
C PRO A 346 40.18 30.23 -4.80
N TYR A 347 39.18 29.35 -4.79
CA TYR A 347 37.99 29.26 -5.67
C TYR A 347 37.55 27.80 -5.80
N SER A 348 37.05 27.24 -4.71
CA SER A 348 36.08 26.15 -4.76
C SER A 348 35.18 26.26 -3.54
N VAL A 349 34.35 27.30 -3.52
CA VAL A 349 33.21 27.36 -2.59
C VAL A 349 32.22 26.28 -3.05
N ASN A 350 32.37 25.09 -2.49
CA ASN A 350 31.33 24.07 -2.53
C ASN A 350 30.14 24.64 -1.73
N PHE A 351 29.21 25.32 -2.41
CA PHE A 351 27.87 25.54 -1.87
C PHE A 351 27.19 24.17 -1.78
N LYS A 352 27.43 23.45 -0.67
CA LYS A 352 26.47 22.45 -0.22
C LYS A 352 25.20 23.22 0.12
N MET A 353 24.23 23.23 -0.80
CA MET A 353 22.87 23.67 -0.51
C MET A 353 22.45 22.99 0.79
N ALA A 354 22.05 23.79 1.79
CA ALA A 354 21.56 23.25 3.04
C ALA A 354 20.37 22.32 2.74
N LYS A 355 20.35 21.14 3.37
CA LYS A 355 19.27 20.18 3.15
C LYS A 355 17.93 20.82 3.57
N PRO A 356 16.85 20.62 2.80
CA PRO A 356 15.53 21.06 3.21
C PRO A 356 15.13 20.37 4.52
N LYS A 357 14.50 21.10 5.44
CA LYS A 357 13.99 20.54 6.69
C LYS A 357 12.58 19.98 6.51
N VAL A 358 12.32 18.81 7.06
CA VAL A 358 11.01 18.14 7.04
C VAL A 358 10.54 17.86 8.46
N LEU A 359 9.32 18.27 8.79
CA LEU A 359 8.69 17.98 10.08
C LEU A 359 8.03 16.59 10.04
N LEU A 360 8.33 15.75 11.03
CA LEU A 360 7.69 14.45 11.22
C LEU A 360 6.68 14.52 12.36
N LEU A 361 5.38 14.52 12.03
CA LEU A 361 4.28 14.44 13.00
C LEU A 361 3.73 13.02 13.06
N GLY A 362 4.12 12.29 14.10
CA GLY A 362 3.79 10.87 14.29
C GLY A 362 5.01 9.97 14.14
N SER A 363 4.78 8.73 13.69
CA SER A 363 5.83 7.71 13.56
C SER A 363 5.70 6.96 12.24
N ILE A 364 6.83 6.65 11.62
CA ILE A 364 6.91 5.69 10.50
C ILE A 364 7.15 4.30 11.07
N LYS A 365 6.29 3.34 10.76
CA LYS A 365 6.34 1.98 11.32
C LYS A 365 6.76 0.93 10.30
N HIS A 366 6.34 1.08 9.05
CA HIS A 366 6.39 0.02 8.04
C HIS A 366 7.30 0.36 6.85
N ALA A 367 7.42 1.65 6.50
CA ALA A 367 8.20 2.14 5.37
C ALA A 367 9.62 2.61 5.76
N SER A 368 10.33 1.82 6.56
CA SER A 368 11.65 2.21 7.11
C SER A 368 12.70 2.48 6.04
N GLU A 369 12.76 1.66 4.98
CA GLU A 369 13.69 1.85 3.86
C GLU A 369 13.38 3.13 3.06
N ALA A 370 12.10 3.35 2.74
CA ALA A 370 11.66 4.56 2.06
C ALA A 370 11.97 5.81 2.91
N TRP A 371 11.76 5.74 4.22
CA TRP A 371 12.08 6.83 5.14
C TRP A 371 13.58 7.10 5.23
N ALA A 372 14.41 6.06 5.37
CA ALA A 372 15.87 6.20 5.42
C ALA A 372 16.42 6.89 4.15
N SER A 373 15.82 6.62 2.99
CA SER A 373 16.21 7.31 1.76
C SER A 373 15.82 8.81 1.75
N LEU A 374 14.85 9.24 2.55
CA LEU A 374 14.51 10.66 2.74
C LEU A 374 15.54 11.38 3.64
N GLU A 375 16.03 10.72 4.69
CA GLU A 375 17.07 11.27 5.61
C GLU A 375 18.39 11.58 4.87
N SER A 376 18.66 10.89 3.77
CA SER A 376 19.81 11.18 2.91
C SER A 376 19.74 12.57 2.24
N ILE A 377 18.53 13.07 1.97
CA ILE A 377 18.29 14.30 1.19
C ILE A 377 17.59 15.42 1.98
N ALA A 378 17.08 15.16 3.18
CA ALA A 378 16.39 16.13 4.04
C ALA A 378 16.84 16.01 5.50
N ASP A 379 16.77 17.13 6.22
CA ASP A 379 16.98 17.16 7.67
C ASP A 379 15.64 16.95 8.39
N ILE A 380 15.50 15.85 9.11
CA ILE A 380 14.25 15.49 9.79
C ILE A 380 14.16 16.18 11.15
N VAL A 381 13.08 16.91 11.38
CA VAL A 381 12.76 17.56 12.64
C VAL A 381 11.56 16.85 13.27
N LYS A 382 11.63 16.58 14.58
CA LYS A 382 10.52 16.02 15.37
C LYS A 382 10.12 17.04 16.43
N PRO A 383 8.83 17.21 16.72
CA PRO A 383 8.39 18.07 17.82
C PRO A 383 8.76 17.45 19.17
N ASN A 384 9.05 18.30 20.15
CA ASN A 384 9.17 17.88 21.56
C ASN A 384 7.83 17.94 22.30
N SER A 385 6.87 18.64 21.70
CA SER A 385 5.52 18.85 22.21
C SER A 385 4.71 17.56 22.31
N ALA A 386 3.92 17.45 23.39
CA ALA A 386 3.04 16.31 23.65
C ALA A 386 1.55 16.64 23.44
N ASP A 387 1.21 17.93 23.45
CA ASP A 387 -0.16 18.43 23.27
C ASP A 387 -0.20 19.70 22.41
N ARG A 388 -1.42 20.08 22.00
CA ARG A 388 -1.66 21.20 21.09
C ARG A 388 -1.10 22.52 21.60
N ALA A 389 -1.28 22.82 22.89
CA ALA A 389 -0.85 24.10 23.46
C ALA A 389 0.68 24.18 23.46
N SER A 390 1.36 23.10 23.85
CA SER A 390 2.82 23.01 23.78
C SER A 390 3.32 23.09 22.33
N PHE A 391 2.61 22.49 21.37
CA PHE A 391 3.00 22.50 19.95
C PHE A 391 2.92 23.89 19.34
N ILE A 392 1.83 24.63 19.61
CA ILE A 392 1.70 26.03 19.18
C ILE A 392 2.77 26.89 19.83
N GLN A 393 3.08 26.66 21.11
CA GLN A 393 4.18 27.38 21.78
C GLN A 393 5.53 27.07 21.13
N GLU A 394 5.82 25.81 20.82
CA GLU A 394 7.06 25.38 20.15
C GLU A 394 7.18 26.03 18.77
N CYS A 395 6.09 26.09 17.98
CA CYS A 395 6.05 26.85 16.73
C CYS A 395 6.45 28.33 16.93
N ASN A 396 5.92 28.98 17.96
CA ASN A 396 6.18 30.39 18.25
C ASN A 396 7.61 30.68 18.71
N THR A 397 8.39 29.67 19.12
CA THR A 397 9.81 29.85 19.47
C THR A 397 10.74 29.93 18.25
N GLY A 398 10.24 29.60 17.05
CA GLY A 398 11.07 29.46 15.84
C GLY A 398 11.75 28.09 15.72
N ALA A 399 11.41 27.11 16.57
CA ALA A 399 11.98 25.76 16.53
C ALA A 399 11.80 25.07 15.17
N PHE A 400 10.76 25.46 14.42
CA PHE A 400 10.41 24.89 13.11
C PHE A 400 10.82 25.76 11.92
N ASP A 401 11.66 26.77 12.13
CA ASP A 401 12.10 27.67 11.05
C ASP A 401 12.91 26.92 9.97
N GLY A 402 12.52 27.16 8.71
CA GLY A 402 13.13 26.53 7.54
C GLY A 402 12.52 25.18 7.15
N ILE A 403 11.49 24.70 7.88
CA ILE A 403 10.73 23.52 7.47
C ILE A 403 9.95 23.83 6.20
N VAL A 404 10.08 22.98 5.18
CA VAL A 404 9.46 23.14 3.86
C VAL A 404 8.24 22.23 3.71
N ALA A 405 8.32 21.01 4.25
CA ALA A 405 7.26 20.01 4.18
C ALA A 405 7.04 19.33 5.53
N THR A 406 5.83 18.86 5.80
CA THR A 406 5.52 18.04 6.98
C THR A 406 4.89 16.71 6.57
N TYR A 407 5.39 15.62 7.15
CA TYR A 407 4.65 14.37 7.26
C TYR A 407 3.65 14.52 8.40
N ARG A 408 2.41 14.05 8.22
CA ARG A 408 1.48 13.85 9.33
C ARG A 408 0.65 12.59 9.15
N SER A 409 0.28 11.95 10.26
CA SER A 409 -0.70 10.85 10.28
C SER A 409 -2.01 11.28 10.96
N PHE A 410 -3.05 10.46 10.85
CA PHE A 410 -4.30 10.68 11.58
C PHE A 410 -4.09 10.74 13.11
N SER A 411 -3.23 9.87 13.66
CA SER A 411 -2.93 9.82 15.10
C SER A 411 -2.13 11.03 15.61
N SER A 412 -1.44 11.76 14.73
CA SER A 412 -0.68 12.96 15.09
C SER A 412 -1.56 14.10 15.64
N VAL A 413 -2.89 14.03 15.43
CA VAL A 413 -3.86 14.96 16.02
C VAL A 413 -3.79 15.00 17.54
N SER A 414 -3.35 13.92 18.20
CA SER A 414 -3.12 13.89 19.65
C SER A 414 -2.03 14.89 20.10
N ILE A 415 -1.09 15.20 19.22
CA ILE A 415 0.01 16.14 19.48
C ILE A 415 -0.39 17.54 19.01
N THR A 416 -0.91 17.68 17.79
CA THR A 416 -1.13 19.03 17.19
C THR A 416 -2.52 19.58 17.41
N GLY A 417 -3.49 18.75 17.79
CA GLY A 417 -4.89 19.02 17.50
C GLY A 417 -5.17 19.07 16.00
N ARG A 418 -6.34 19.61 15.63
CA ARG A 418 -6.73 19.78 14.23
C ARG A 418 -5.85 20.83 13.55
N PHE A 419 -5.59 20.62 12.26
CA PHE A 419 -4.94 21.59 11.38
C PHE A 419 -5.95 22.66 10.94
N ASP A 420 -6.44 23.42 11.91
CA ASP A 420 -7.37 24.54 11.72
C ASP A 420 -6.63 25.87 11.52
N ALA A 421 -7.38 26.96 11.34
CA ALA A 421 -6.82 28.29 11.10
C ALA A 421 -5.86 28.78 12.21
N GLU A 422 -6.12 28.44 13.48
CA GLU A 422 -5.24 28.80 14.60
C GLU A 422 -3.88 28.10 14.46
N LEU A 423 -3.89 26.77 14.28
CA LEU A 423 -2.65 26.03 14.14
C LEU A 423 -1.89 26.46 12.88
N VAL A 424 -2.61 26.59 11.75
CA VAL A 424 -2.02 27.01 10.47
C VAL A 424 -1.38 28.40 10.58
N GLY A 425 -1.98 29.32 11.33
CA GLY A 425 -1.41 30.64 11.58
C GLY A 425 -0.14 30.64 12.44
N ALA A 426 0.04 29.63 13.30
CA ALA A 426 1.23 29.45 14.11
C ALA A 426 2.39 28.76 13.35
N LEU A 427 2.11 28.04 12.26
CA LEU A 427 3.14 27.32 11.49
C LEU A 427 4.14 28.28 10.83
N PRO A 428 5.41 27.86 10.67
CA PRO A 428 6.44 28.71 10.08
C PRO A 428 6.11 29.04 8.61
N LYS A 429 6.36 30.29 8.20
CA LYS A 429 6.09 30.78 6.82
C LYS A 429 6.83 29.98 5.72
N SER A 430 7.90 29.29 6.10
CA SER A 430 8.67 28.40 5.21
C SER A 430 7.91 27.14 4.82
N LEU A 431 6.92 26.70 5.62
CA LEU A 431 6.15 25.49 5.33
C LEU A 431 5.29 25.71 4.08
N LYS A 432 5.48 24.87 3.07
CA LYS A 432 4.74 24.91 1.80
C LYS A 432 3.91 23.67 1.54
N PHE A 433 4.19 22.57 2.24
CA PHE A 433 3.55 21.28 1.98
C PHE A 433 3.16 20.55 3.26
N VAL A 434 1.91 20.10 3.31
CA VAL A 434 1.39 19.16 4.32
C VAL A 434 1.06 17.85 3.64
N CYS A 435 1.83 16.81 3.94
CA CYS A 435 1.65 15.48 3.36
C CYS A 435 0.99 14.58 4.40
N HIS A 436 -0.29 14.29 4.18
CA HIS A 436 -1.14 13.55 5.11
C HIS A 436 -1.21 12.06 4.78
N ASN A 437 -0.94 11.23 5.78
CA ASN A 437 -1.13 9.78 5.74
C ASN A 437 -2.60 9.45 6.08
N GLY A 438 -3.39 9.22 5.03
CA GLY A 438 -4.81 8.92 5.11
C GLY A 438 -5.57 9.40 3.88
N ALA A 439 -6.61 8.66 3.47
CA ALA A 439 -7.47 9.08 2.37
C ALA A 439 -8.38 10.25 2.77
N GLY A 440 -9.00 10.17 3.95
CA GLY A 440 -9.78 11.26 4.55
C GLY A 440 -8.91 12.20 5.38
N TYR A 441 -9.17 13.51 5.26
CA TYR A 441 -8.38 14.61 5.83
C TYR A 441 -9.27 15.66 6.51
N ASP A 442 -10.40 15.25 7.09
CA ASP A 442 -11.36 16.10 7.82
C ASP A 442 -10.77 16.82 9.05
N GLN A 443 -9.59 16.39 9.51
CA GLN A 443 -8.78 17.07 10.53
C GLN A 443 -8.00 18.28 10.00
N ILE A 444 -7.99 18.53 8.69
CA ILE A 444 -7.23 19.60 8.03
C ILE A 444 -8.21 20.60 7.42
N ASP A 445 -8.11 21.86 7.80
CA ASP A 445 -8.75 22.97 7.13
C ASP A 445 -7.93 23.34 5.89
N VAL A 446 -8.32 22.76 4.75
CA VAL A 446 -7.66 22.99 3.46
C VAL A 446 -7.76 24.46 3.03
N SER A 447 -8.84 25.17 3.40
CA SER A 447 -9.00 26.59 3.07
C SER A 447 -7.98 27.44 3.84
N ALA A 448 -7.83 27.17 5.14
CA ALA A 448 -6.79 27.81 5.96
C ALA A 448 -5.39 27.53 5.40
N CYS A 449 -5.06 26.28 5.06
CA CYS A 449 -3.79 25.93 4.42
C CYS A 449 -3.58 26.71 3.11
N THR A 450 -4.60 26.76 2.24
CA THR A 450 -4.53 27.48 0.96
C THR A 450 -4.23 28.96 1.15
N SER A 451 -4.91 29.62 2.09
CA SER A 451 -4.71 31.05 2.37
C SER A 451 -3.29 31.37 2.88
N HIS A 452 -2.59 30.37 3.43
CA HIS A 452 -1.21 30.49 3.91
C HIS A 452 -0.18 29.98 2.87
N GLY A 453 -0.61 29.65 1.65
CA GLY A 453 0.26 29.13 0.60
C GLY A 453 0.79 27.72 0.86
N ILE A 454 0.05 26.93 1.65
CA ILE A 454 0.35 25.54 1.97
C ILE A 454 -0.49 24.62 1.09
N ARG A 455 0.18 23.73 0.36
CA ARG A 455 -0.44 22.68 -0.43
C ARG A 455 -0.55 21.39 0.37
N VAL A 456 -1.70 20.73 0.27
CA VAL A 456 -2.04 19.54 1.06
C VAL A 456 -2.12 18.34 0.12
N SER A 457 -1.47 17.24 0.51
CA SER A 457 -1.64 15.94 -0.14
C SER A 457 -2.26 14.93 0.81
N ASN A 458 -2.91 13.93 0.22
CA ASN A 458 -3.45 12.76 0.91
C ASN A 458 -3.01 11.47 0.20
N THR A 459 -3.48 10.30 0.66
CA THR A 459 -3.16 8.98 0.09
C THR A 459 -4.39 8.33 -0.58
N PRO A 460 -4.92 8.90 -1.68
CA PRO A 460 -6.05 8.29 -2.38
C PRO A 460 -5.60 6.97 -3.01
N THR A 461 -6.54 6.07 -3.29
CA THR A 461 -6.33 4.75 -3.92
C THR A 461 -5.56 3.71 -3.08
N ALA A 462 -4.59 4.11 -2.26
CA ALA A 462 -3.84 3.19 -1.38
C ALA A 462 -4.74 2.43 -0.40
N VAL A 463 -5.89 3.01 -0.05
CA VAL A 463 -6.86 2.46 0.92
C VAL A 463 -7.95 1.60 0.29
N ASP A 464 -8.07 1.60 -1.04
CA ASP A 464 -9.27 1.15 -1.74
C ASP A 464 -9.58 -0.33 -1.51
N ASP A 465 -8.55 -1.19 -1.54
CA ASP A 465 -8.72 -2.64 -1.38
C ASP A 465 -9.06 -3.05 0.04
N ALA A 466 -8.23 -2.68 1.02
CA ALA A 466 -8.42 -3.05 2.43
C ALA A 466 -9.76 -2.52 2.97
N THR A 467 -10.11 -1.27 2.65
CA THR A 467 -11.38 -0.68 3.10
C THR A 467 -12.57 -1.37 2.45
N ALA A 468 -12.48 -1.75 1.17
CA ALA A 468 -13.53 -2.51 0.51
C ALA A 468 -13.66 -3.93 1.07
N ASP A 469 -12.55 -4.58 1.45
CA ASP A 469 -12.57 -5.90 2.09
C ASP A 469 -13.30 -5.88 3.43
N ILE A 470 -12.98 -4.93 4.31
CA ILE A 470 -13.69 -4.81 5.59
C ILE A 470 -15.16 -4.45 5.38
N THR A 471 -15.48 -3.64 4.37
CA THR A 471 -16.87 -3.27 4.04
C THR A 471 -17.68 -4.51 3.67
N ILE A 472 -17.13 -5.40 2.84
CA ILE A 472 -17.80 -6.67 2.47
C ILE A 472 -17.89 -7.60 3.69
N TRP A 473 -16.85 -7.68 4.52
CA TRP A 473 -16.91 -8.47 5.75
C TRP A 473 -18.01 -7.98 6.70
N LEU A 474 -18.12 -6.67 6.88
CA LEU A 474 -19.17 -6.03 7.70
C LEU A 474 -20.56 -6.25 7.11
N LEU A 475 -20.71 -6.14 5.79
CA LEU A 475 -21.95 -6.43 5.08
C LEU A 475 -22.43 -7.86 5.34
N ILE A 476 -21.53 -8.85 5.17
CA ILE A 476 -21.86 -10.25 5.41
C ILE A 476 -22.11 -10.50 6.90
N GLY A 477 -21.31 -9.89 7.77
CA GLY A 477 -21.47 -9.98 9.22
C GLY A 477 -22.83 -9.49 9.68
N ALA A 478 -23.28 -8.36 9.16
CA ALA A 478 -24.57 -7.76 9.47
C ALA A 478 -25.73 -8.61 8.90
N LEU A 479 -25.68 -9.00 7.62
CA LEU A 479 -26.70 -9.86 7.00
C LEU A 479 -26.86 -11.21 7.73
N ARG A 480 -25.79 -11.71 8.34
CA ARG A 480 -25.76 -13.01 9.03
C ARG A 480 -25.87 -12.88 10.55
N ASN A 481 -26.06 -11.67 11.08
CA ASN A 481 -26.11 -11.36 12.52
C ASN A 481 -24.94 -11.99 13.30
N LEU A 482 -23.70 -11.88 12.81
CA LEU A 482 -22.58 -12.69 13.34
C LEU A 482 -22.12 -12.29 14.75
N SER A 483 -22.36 -11.05 15.19
CA SER A 483 -21.84 -10.52 16.46
C SER A 483 -22.25 -11.38 17.67
N GLY A 484 -23.56 -11.57 17.89
CA GLY A 484 -24.08 -12.41 18.97
C GLY A 484 -23.59 -13.88 18.93
N PRO A 485 -23.76 -14.61 17.80
CA PRO A 485 -23.27 -15.98 17.64
C PRO A 485 -21.76 -16.13 17.84
N MET A 486 -20.94 -15.17 17.39
CA MET A 486 -19.49 -15.20 17.62
C MET A 486 -19.15 -15.06 19.11
N ALA A 487 -19.85 -14.19 19.83
CA ALA A 487 -19.70 -14.06 21.29
C ALA A 487 -20.17 -15.33 22.02
N SER A 488 -21.34 -15.87 21.64
CA SER A 488 -21.90 -17.11 22.20
C SER A 488 -20.97 -18.30 22.01
N LEU A 489 -20.40 -18.45 20.81
CA LEU A 489 -19.46 -19.54 20.50
C LEU A 489 -18.21 -19.46 21.38
N ARG A 490 -17.63 -18.26 21.55
CA ARG A 490 -16.47 -18.04 22.43
C ARG A 490 -16.78 -18.31 23.91
N ALA A 491 -18.03 -18.09 24.33
CA ALA A 491 -18.51 -18.44 25.66
C ALA A 491 -18.78 -19.94 25.84
N GLY A 492 -18.59 -20.78 24.81
CA GLY A 492 -18.83 -22.22 24.87
C GLY A 492 -20.29 -22.64 24.67
N ASN A 493 -21.18 -21.71 24.34
CA ASN A 493 -22.62 -21.95 24.21
C ASN A 493 -23.05 -22.39 22.79
N TRP A 494 -22.09 -22.70 21.90
CA TRP A 494 -22.32 -22.98 20.48
C TRP A 494 -23.15 -21.86 19.83
N ARG A 495 -24.37 -22.15 19.36
CA ARG A 495 -25.29 -21.16 18.78
C ARG A 495 -25.84 -20.17 19.81
N GLY A 496 -25.91 -20.55 21.09
CA GLY A 496 -26.62 -19.79 22.13
C GLY A 496 -28.01 -20.34 22.42
N ASN A 497 -28.59 -19.89 23.54
CA ASN A 497 -29.95 -20.23 23.94
C ASN A 497 -30.70 -18.95 24.39
N PRO A 498 -31.71 -18.47 23.64
CA PRO A 498 -32.24 -19.07 22.40
C PRO A 498 -31.22 -19.05 21.25
N SER A 499 -31.48 -19.87 20.23
CA SER A 499 -30.68 -19.81 18.99
C SER A 499 -30.85 -18.44 18.30
N PRO A 500 -29.83 -17.98 17.56
CA PRO A 500 -29.85 -16.67 16.92
C PRO A 500 -30.87 -16.64 15.79
N ALA A 501 -31.36 -15.45 15.48
CA ALA A 501 -32.22 -15.23 14.33
C ALA A 501 -31.53 -15.67 13.03
N LEU A 502 -32.32 -16.17 12.07
CA LEU A 502 -31.80 -16.52 10.75
C LEU A 502 -31.31 -15.26 10.05
N GLY A 503 -30.11 -15.34 9.47
CA GLY A 503 -29.60 -14.30 8.58
C GLY A 503 -30.16 -14.40 7.17
N HIS A 504 -29.78 -13.44 6.33
CA HIS A 504 -30.19 -13.35 4.93
C HIS A 504 -28.99 -13.52 3.97
N ASP A 505 -29.28 -14.06 2.78
CA ASP A 505 -28.27 -14.15 1.72
C ASP A 505 -28.15 -12.81 0.96
N PRO A 506 -26.94 -12.42 0.52
CA PRO A 506 -26.74 -11.21 -0.28
C PRO A 506 -27.29 -11.36 -1.72
N ARG A 507 -27.34 -12.58 -2.26
CA ARG A 507 -27.73 -12.83 -3.66
C ARG A 507 -29.12 -12.28 -3.97
N GLY A 508 -29.24 -11.54 -5.07
CA GLY A 508 -30.48 -10.94 -5.53
C GLY A 508 -30.91 -9.68 -4.77
N LYS A 509 -30.14 -9.24 -3.77
CA LYS A 509 -30.38 -7.97 -3.06
C LYS A 509 -29.75 -6.79 -3.77
N VAL A 510 -30.30 -5.61 -3.51
CA VAL A 510 -29.78 -4.32 -3.98
C VAL A 510 -28.81 -3.76 -2.94
N LEU A 511 -27.56 -3.54 -3.35
CA LEU A 511 -26.59 -2.74 -2.61
C LEU A 511 -26.63 -1.30 -3.14
N GLY A 512 -27.09 -0.38 -2.31
CA GLY A 512 -26.97 1.06 -2.54
C GLY A 512 -25.64 1.58 -2.02
N ILE A 513 -24.89 2.31 -2.85
CA ILE A 513 -23.62 2.93 -2.49
C ILE A 513 -23.79 4.44 -2.52
N LEU A 514 -23.69 5.07 -1.33
CA LEU A 514 -23.69 6.52 -1.19
C LEU A 514 -22.25 7.03 -1.24
N GLY A 515 -21.80 7.52 -2.39
CA GLY A 515 -20.40 7.90 -2.63
C GLY A 515 -19.60 6.85 -3.41
N MET A 516 -19.88 6.70 -4.70
CA MET A 516 -19.14 5.81 -5.61
C MET A 516 -17.76 6.41 -5.99
N GLY A 517 -16.82 6.38 -5.04
CA GLY A 517 -15.40 6.71 -5.23
C GLY A 517 -14.53 5.50 -5.59
N GLY A 518 -13.22 5.56 -5.31
CA GLY A 518 -12.30 4.42 -5.47
C GLY A 518 -12.75 3.20 -4.63
N ILE A 519 -12.91 3.41 -3.32
CA ILE A 519 -13.46 2.42 -2.38
C ILE A 519 -14.84 1.92 -2.85
N GLY A 520 -15.78 2.83 -3.13
CA GLY A 520 -17.14 2.46 -3.55
C GLY A 520 -17.18 1.56 -4.78
N ARG A 521 -16.38 1.87 -5.82
CA ARG A 521 -16.27 1.01 -7.02
C ARG A 521 -15.68 -0.36 -6.70
N ASN A 522 -14.74 -0.41 -5.76
CA ASN A 522 -14.16 -1.68 -5.33
C ASN A 522 -15.16 -2.54 -4.54
N VAL A 523 -15.93 -1.91 -3.64
CA VAL A 523 -17.06 -2.54 -2.94
C VAL A 523 -18.08 -3.07 -3.95
N ALA A 524 -18.47 -2.27 -4.95
CA ALA A 524 -19.39 -2.69 -6.01
C ALA A 524 -18.89 -3.95 -6.74
N ARG A 525 -17.61 -3.96 -7.16
CA ARG A 525 -16.99 -5.10 -7.84
C ARG A 525 -17.06 -6.37 -6.98
N LYS A 526 -16.70 -6.26 -5.69
CA LYS A 526 -16.72 -7.39 -4.75
C LYS A 526 -18.16 -7.87 -4.49
N ALA A 527 -19.10 -6.95 -4.28
CA ALA A 527 -20.51 -7.28 -4.03
C ALA A 527 -21.21 -7.98 -5.22
N ARG A 528 -20.84 -7.64 -6.45
CA ARG A 528 -21.33 -8.36 -7.65
C ARG A 528 -20.95 -9.85 -7.64
N ALA A 529 -19.79 -10.20 -7.08
CA ALA A 529 -19.39 -11.62 -6.93
C ALA A 529 -20.30 -12.39 -5.96
N PHE A 530 -20.98 -11.69 -5.03
CA PHE A 530 -22.02 -12.25 -4.17
C PHE A 530 -23.42 -12.25 -4.82
N GLY A 531 -23.53 -11.82 -6.08
CA GLY A 531 -24.79 -11.78 -6.83
C GLY A 531 -25.70 -10.61 -6.44
N MET A 532 -25.15 -9.51 -5.92
CA MET A 532 -25.92 -8.30 -5.62
C MET A 532 -26.04 -7.40 -6.86
N SER A 533 -27.17 -6.70 -6.97
CA SER A 533 -27.36 -5.59 -7.91
C SER A 533 -26.83 -4.30 -7.28
N ILE A 534 -26.14 -3.47 -8.05
CA ILE A 534 -25.50 -2.26 -7.53
C ILE A 534 -26.25 -1.02 -7.99
N ARG A 535 -26.69 -0.20 -7.02
CA ARG A 535 -27.19 1.16 -7.22
C ARG A 535 -26.27 2.14 -6.54
N TYR A 536 -26.17 3.35 -7.06
CA TYR A 536 -25.35 4.37 -6.40
C TYR A 536 -25.89 5.77 -6.59
N TYR A 537 -25.53 6.64 -5.64
CA TYR A 537 -25.72 8.08 -5.74
C TYR A 537 -24.39 8.80 -5.50
N ASN A 538 -24.10 9.73 -6.40
CA ASN A 538 -23.10 10.78 -6.28
C ASN A 538 -23.75 12.10 -6.66
N ARG A 539 -23.21 13.23 -6.21
CA ARG A 539 -23.65 14.57 -6.68
C ARG A 539 -23.54 14.73 -8.21
N ARG A 540 -22.60 14.01 -8.83
CA ARG A 540 -22.44 13.94 -10.29
C ARG A 540 -22.34 12.47 -10.69
N GLN A 541 -23.08 12.09 -11.72
CA GLN A 541 -22.99 10.77 -12.32
C GLN A 541 -21.56 10.52 -12.82
N LEU A 542 -21.08 9.29 -12.62
CA LEU A 542 -19.81 8.83 -13.14
C LEU A 542 -19.90 8.56 -14.65
N SER A 543 -18.75 8.44 -15.32
CA SER A 543 -18.74 7.95 -16.69
C SER A 543 -19.11 6.46 -16.73
N PRO A 544 -19.65 5.95 -17.85
CA PRO A 544 -20.06 4.54 -17.96
C PRO A 544 -18.93 3.54 -17.60
N GLU A 545 -17.68 3.88 -17.91
CA GLU A 545 -16.50 3.06 -17.58
C GLU A 545 -16.26 2.97 -16.07
N LEU A 546 -16.54 4.05 -15.33
CA LEU A 546 -16.40 4.09 -13.88
C LEU A 546 -17.63 3.53 -13.15
N GLU A 547 -18.82 3.57 -13.77
CA GLU A 547 -20.01 2.90 -13.26
C GLU A 547 -19.88 1.38 -13.29
N ASP A 548 -19.23 0.84 -14.34
CA ASP A 548 -18.96 -0.59 -14.49
C ASP A 548 -20.24 -1.44 -14.31
N GLY A 549 -21.35 -0.95 -14.88
CA GLY A 549 -22.68 -1.58 -14.77
C GLY A 549 -23.44 -1.32 -13.46
N ALA A 550 -22.97 -0.42 -12.59
CA ALA A 550 -23.79 0.11 -11.50
C ALA A 550 -24.84 1.10 -12.03
N GLU A 551 -26.04 1.07 -11.46
CA GLU A 551 -27.14 1.97 -11.84
C GLU A 551 -27.08 3.27 -11.02
N TYR A 552 -26.98 4.42 -11.70
CA TYR A 552 -27.08 5.73 -11.07
C TYR A 552 -28.54 6.09 -10.80
N VAL A 553 -28.84 6.46 -9.56
CA VAL A 553 -30.17 6.88 -9.11
C VAL A 553 -30.07 8.15 -8.29
N ASP A 554 -31.17 8.86 -8.07
CA ASP A 554 -31.20 9.98 -7.12
C ASP A 554 -31.10 9.50 -5.65
N PHE A 555 -30.86 10.45 -4.74
CA PHE A 555 -30.64 10.15 -3.32
C PHE A 555 -31.84 9.47 -2.65
N GLU A 556 -33.06 9.92 -2.92
CA GLU A 556 -34.26 9.38 -2.29
C GLU A 556 -34.56 7.97 -2.81
N THR A 557 -34.42 7.76 -4.12
CA THR A 557 -34.54 6.45 -4.75
C THR A 557 -33.52 5.46 -4.21
N LEU A 558 -32.25 5.88 -4.01
CA LEU A 558 -31.22 5.03 -3.40
C LEU A 558 -31.67 4.52 -2.02
N LEU A 559 -32.19 5.41 -1.17
CA LEU A 559 -32.61 5.04 0.19
C LEU A 559 -33.82 4.12 0.21
N LYS A 560 -34.83 4.38 -0.63
CA LYS A 560 -36.07 3.59 -0.70
C LYS A 560 -35.87 2.19 -1.26
N GLU A 561 -34.90 2.00 -2.15
CA GLU A 561 -34.79 0.77 -2.94
C GLU A 561 -33.64 -0.14 -2.50
N SER A 562 -32.74 0.33 -1.64
CA SER A 562 -31.61 -0.45 -1.15
C SER A 562 -32.04 -1.46 -0.08
N ASP A 563 -31.59 -2.71 -0.21
CA ASP A 563 -31.69 -3.71 0.87
C ASP A 563 -30.49 -3.59 1.82
N VAL A 564 -29.35 -3.18 1.27
CA VAL A 564 -28.13 -2.83 2.02
C VAL A 564 -27.66 -1.46 1.55
N LEU A 565 -27.33 -0.56 2.48
CA LEU A 565 -26.74 0.75 2.18
C LEU A 565 -25.29 0.82 2.66
N SER A 566 -24.36 1.14 1.78
CA SER A 566 -22.94 1.40 2.09
C SER A 566 -22.63 2.90 2.01
N LEU A 567 -21.99 3.44 3.04
CA LEU A 567 -21.59 4.85 3.09
C LEU A 567 -20.10 5.02 2.77
N ASN A 568 -19.80 5.86 1.77
CA ASN A 568 -18.45 6.09 1.25
C ASN A 568 -18.22 7.59 0.94
N LEU A 569 -18.76 8.48 1.80
CA LEU A 569 -18.66 9.92 1.65
C LEU A 569 -17.50 10.52 2.47
N PRO A 570 -16.81 11.56 1.97
CA PRO A 570 -15.94 12.37 2.81
C PRO A 570 -16.76 13.14 3.86
N LEU A 571 -16.24 13.30 5.08
CA LEU A 571 -16.88 14.11 6.11
C LEU A 571 -16.54 15.60 5.93
N ASN A 572 -17.58 16.42 5.83
CA ASN A 572 -17.52 17.88 5.79
C ASN A 572 -18.87 18.45 6.31
N PRO A 573 -19.02 19.77 6.46
CA PRO A 573 -20.26 20.36 6.99
C PRO A 573 -21.53 19.97 6.22
N ASN A 574 -21.43 19.70 4.91
CA ASN A 574 -22.59 19.32 4.08
C ASN A 574 -22.91 17.82 4.11
N THR A 575 -21.96 16.98 4.54
CA THR A 575 -22.17 15.52 4.62
C THR A 575 -22.37 15.02 6.04
N ARG A 576 -22.13 15.85 7.05
CA ARG A 576 -22.43 15.54 8.44
C ARG A 576 -23.92 15.27 8.60
N HIS A 577 -24.27 14.15 9.23
CA HIS A 577 -25.66 13.72 9.43
C HIS A 577 -26.50 13.68 8.14
N THR A 578 -25.88 13.32 7.01
CA THR A 578 -26.59 13.05 5.75
C THR A 578 -27.64 11.95 5.95
N ILE A 579 -27.31 10.96 6.77
CA ILE A 579 -28.24 9.92 7.20
C ILE A 579 -28.67 10.21 8.64
N ALA A 580 -29.90 10.70 8.80
CA ALA A 580 -30.50 10.97 10.09
C ALA A 580 -31.94 10.41 10.13
N LYS A 581 -32.70 10.78 11.15
CA LYS A 581 -34.08 10.28 11.37
C LYS A 581 -34.97 10.31 10.11
N PRO A 582 -35.08 11.42 9.36
CA PRO A 582 -35.93 11.46 8.16
C PRO A 582 -35.48 10.48 7.07
N GLN A 583 -34.17 10.24 6.95
CA GLN A 583 -33.63 9.31 5.96
C GLN A 583 -33.88 7.86 6.38
N PHE A 584 -33.76 7.53 7.67
CA PHE A 584 -34.11 6.19 8.16
C PHE A 584 -35.58 5.86 7.92
N ASP A 585 -36.48 6.83 8.08
CA ASP A 585 -37.93 6.63 7.98
C ASP A 585 -38.40 6.29 6.54
N ILE A 586 -37.64 6.67 5.51
CA ILE A 586 -37.97 6.36 4.11
C ILE A 586 -37.29 5.10 3.57
N MET A 587 -36.34 4.54 4.31
CA MET A 587 -35.66 3.30 3.91
C MET A 587 -36.60 2.10 3.97
N LYS A 588 -36.23 1.00 3.32
CA LYS A 588 -36.91 -0.28 3.50
C LYS A 588 -36.87 -0.69 4.96
N ARG A 589 -38.01 -1.15 5.50
CA ARG A 589 -38.04 -1.75 6.83
C ARG A 589 -37.15 -3.00 6.85
N GLY A 590 -36.25 -3.05 7.81
CA GLY A 590 -35.26 -4.12 7.96
C GLY A 590 -34.01 -3.94 7.08
N ILE A 591 -33.75 -2.73 6.56
CA ILE A 591 -32.52 -2.42 5.83
C ILE A 591 -31.27 -2.73 6.67
N VAL A 592 -30.18 -3.12 6.01
CA VAL A 592 -28.84 -3.23 6.61
C VAL A 592 -27.98 -2.05 6.18
N ILE A 593 -27.21 -1.47 7.11
CA ILE A 593 -26.35 -0.31 6.81
C ILE A 593 -24.90 -0.64 7.16
N VAL A 594 -23.98 -0.28 6.28
CA VAL A 594 -22.54 -0.44 6.47
C VAL A 594 -21.85 0.91 6.36
N ASN A 595 -21.05 1.27 7.36
CA ASN A 595 -20.27 2.50 7.35
C ASN A 595 -18.79 2.23 7.63
N THR A 596 -17.97 2.52 6.62
CA THR A 596 -16.50 2.44 6.66
C THR A 596 -15.87 3.77 6.22
N ALA A 597 -16.66 4.84 6.15
CA ALA A 597 -16.20 6.16 5.78
C ALA A 597 -15.83 7.01 7.01
N ARG A 598 -16.84 7.67 7.59
CA ARG A 598 -16.73 8.47 8.82
C ARG A 598 -18.04 8.33 9.59
N GLY A 599 -17.97 8.18 10.91
CA GLY A 599 -19.16 7.93 11.71
C GLY A 599 -20.15 9.10 11.66
N ALA A 600 -19.67 10.33 11.79
CA ALA A 600 -20.50 11.54 11.80
C ALA A 600 -21.24 11.86 10.47
N VAL A 601 -21.08 11.06 9.42
CA VAL A 601 -21.94 11.12 8.23
C VAL A 601 -23.36 10.64 8.57
N MET A 602 -23.50 9.83 9.62
CA MET A 602 -24.75 9.31 10.13
C MET A 602 -24.97 9.81 11.55
N ASP A 603 -26.21 10.16 11.90
CA ASP A 603 -26.61 10.47 13.27
C ASP A 603 -26.70 9.17 14.07
N GLU A 604 -25.78 8.98 15.01
CA GLU A 604 -25.64 7.72 15.76
C GLU A 604 -26.79 7.48 16.74
N ALA A 605 -27.36 8.56 17.30
CA ALA A 605 -28.53 8.47 18.18
C ALA A 605 -29.77 8.06 17.38
N ALA A 606 -30.00 8.70 16.23
CA ALA A 606 -31.10 8.33 15.34
C ALA A 606 -30.95 6.90 14.78
N LEU A 607 -29.72 6.42 14.56
CA LEU A 607 -29.45 5.03 14.18
C LEU A 607 -29.90 4.06 15.28
N VAL A 608 -29.60 4.35 16.53
CA VAL A 608 -29.97 3.50 17.67
C VAL A 608 -31.50 3.40 17.77
N ASP A 609 -32.21 4.51 17.64
CA ASP A 609 -33.69 4.51 17.60
C ASP A 609 -34.23 3.69 16.41
N ALA A 610 -33.56 3.76 15.26
CA ALA A 610 -33.94 3.00 14.07
C ALA A 610 -33.69 1.49 14.23
N LEU A 611 -32.63 1.10 14.96
CA LEU A 611 -32.36 -0.29 15.34
C LEU A 611 -33.39 -0.82 16.35
N GLU A 612 -33.72 -0.02 17.37
CA GLU A 612 -34.69 -0.39 18.41
C GLU A 612 -36.11 -0.55 17.86
N SER A 613 -36.50 0.31 16.91
CA SER A 613 -37.80 0.20 16.22
C SER A 613 -37.86 -0.93 15.17
N GLY A 614 -36.71 -1.51 14.81
CA GLY A 614 -36.58 -2.50 13.74
C GLY A 614 -36.75 -1.91 12.34
N GLN A 615 -36.66 -0.59 12.19
CA GLN A 615 -36.55 0.07 10.88
C GLN A 615 -35.23 -0.35 10.21
N VAL A 616 -34.14 -0.36 10.96
CA VAL A 616 -32.85 -0.95 10.59
C VAL A 616 -32.74 -2.32 11.27
N SER A 617 -32.45 -3.37 10.52
CA SER A 617 -32.35 -4.72 11.09
C SER A 617 -31.00 -4.98 11.75
N SER A 618 -29.93 -4.51 11.11
CA SER A 618 -28.55 -4.68 11.54
C SER A 618 -27.66 -3.62 10.91
N VAL A 619 -26.50 -3.37 11.52
CA VAL A 619 -25.45 -2.53 10.93
C VAL A 619 -24.07 -3.18 11.04
N GLY A 620 -23.20 -2.84 10.10
CA GLY A 620 -21.77 -3.12 10.15
C GLY A 620 -20.97 -1.81 10.19
N LEU A 621 -20.39 -1.49 11.34
CA LEU A 621 -19.70 -0.21 11.56
C LEU A 621 -18.22 -0.42 11.83
N ASP A 622 -17.39 0.29 11.08
CA ASP A 622 -15.96 0.48 11.36
C ASP A 622 -15.65 1.83 12.00
N VAL A 623 -16.59 2.78 11.89
CA VAL A 623 -16.42 4.18 12.28
C VAL A 623 -17.62 4.66 13.10
N PHE A 624 -17.37 5.61 14.01
CA PHE A 624 -18.33 6.09 15.01
C PHE A 624 -18.35 7.62 15.09
N GLU A 625 -19.45 8.22 15.56
CA GLU A 625 -19.62 9.67 15.50
C GLU A 625 -18.58 10.42 16.35
N ASN A 626 -18.26 9.91 17.54
CA ASN A 626 -17.37 10.54 18.52
C ASN A 626 -16.16 9.66 18.86
N GLU A 627 -15.53 9.04 17.86
CA GLU A 627 -14.38 8.14 18.06
C GLU A 627 -13.32 8.72 19.01
N PRO A 628 -12.84 7.94 20.00
CA PRO A 628 -13.07 6.51 20.23
C PRO A 628 -14.31 6.18 21.08
N GLU A 629 -15.12 7.17 21.45
CA GLU A 629 -16.36 6.96 22.20
C GLU A 629 -17.45 6.40 21.27
N ILE A 630 -18.14 5.36 21.73
CA ILE A 630 -19.19 4.66 20.99
C ILE A 630 -20.51 4.80 21.75
N HIS A 631 -21.60 5.06 21.05
CA HIS A 631 -22.91 5.17 21.66
C HIS A 631 -23.28 3.87 22.41
N PRO A 632 -23.66 3.95 23.70
CA PRO A 632 -23.93 2.76 24.51
C PRO A 632 -25.01 1.84 23.95
N GLY A 633 -25.98 2.39 23.21
CA GLY A 633 -27.03 1.62 22.53
C GLY A 633 -26.47 0.66 21.47
N LEU A 634 -25.41 1.06 20.75
CA LEU A 634 -24.75 0.19 19.77
C LEU A 634 -23.99 -0.94 20.47
N LEU A 635 -23.23 -0.62 21.52
CA LEU A 635 -22.48 -1.62 22.29
C LEU A 635 -23.36 -2.69 22.94
N LYS A 636 -24.57 -2.32 23.36
CA LYS A 636 -25.55 -3.25 23.96
C LYS A 636 -26.27 -4.11 22.93
N ASN A 637 -26.33 -3.70 21.67
CA ASN A 637 -27.09 -4.37 20.63
C ASN A 637 -26.31 -5.56 20.04
N GLN A 638 -26.84 -6.78 20.18
CA GLN A 638 -26.15 -7.99 19.68
C GLN A 638 -26.34 -8.23 18.18
N ASN A 639 -27.22 -7.48 17.53
CA ASN A 639 -27.48 -7.59 16.10
C ASN A 639 -26.54 -6.73 15.27
N VAL A 640 -25.70 -5.88 15.88
CA VAL A 640 -24.77 -5.01 15.17
C VAL A 640 -23.35 -5.59 15.19
N VAL A 641 -22.63 -5.42 14.08
CA VAL A 641 -21.23 -5.81 13.94
C VAL A 641 -20.37 -4.57 14.01
N LEU A 642 -19.50 -4.49 15.01
CA LEU A 642 -18.68 -3.33 15.30
C LEU A 642 -17.20 -3.72 15.26
N VAL A 643 -16.39 -2.90 14.60
CA VAL A 643 -14.93 -3.03 14.59
C VAL A 643 -14.29 -1.64 14.78
N PRO A 644 -13.13 -1.55 15.46
CA PRO A 644 -12.55 -0.27 15.87
C PRO A 644 -11.66 0.35 14.78
N HIS A 645 -12.25 0.87 13.71
CA HIS A 645 -11.56 1.61 12.64
C HIS A 645 -10.38 0.84 12.02
N LEU A 646 -10.66 -0.38 11.56
CA LEU A 646 -9.72 -1.34 11.00
C LEU A 646 -9.62 -1.29 9.47
N GLY A 647 -10.31 -0.39 8.77
CA GLY A 647 -10.38 -0.38 7.30
C GLY A 647 -9.05 -0.41 6.57
N THR A 648 -8.03 0.32 7.04
CA THR A 648 -6.68 0.31 6.46
C THR A 648 -5.67 -0.50 7.27
N TYR A 649 -6.12 -1.15 8.35
CA TYR A 649 -5.24 -1.71 9.38
C TYR A 649 -4.64 -3.07 8.97
N THR A 650 -3.90 -3.06 7.87
CA THR A 650 -3.15 -4.18 7.29
C THR A 650 -1.70 -3.73 7.04
N VAL A 651 -0.77 -4.69 7.06
CA VAL A 651 0.66 -4.38 6.89
C VAL A 651 0.93 -3.78 5.51
N GLU A 652 0.27 -4.30 4.49
CA GLU A 652 0.41 -3.88 3.10
C GLU A 652 -0.12 -2.47 2.88
N THR A 653 -1.32 -2.16 3.37
CA THR A 653 -1.95 -0.85 3.19
C THR A 653 -1.25 0.21 4.02
N GLU A 654 -0.96 -0.04 5.31
CA GLU A 654 -0.22 0.93 6.14
C GLU A 654 1.16 1.24 5.54
N ARG A 655 1.90 0.22 5.07
CA ARG A 655 3.17 0.43 4.37
C ARG A 655 2.98 1.25 3.09
N GLY A 656 2.03 0.88 2.24
CA GLY A 656 1.79 1.57 0.98
C GLY A 656 1.37 3.02 1.18
N MET A 657 0.59 3.32 2.22
CA MET A 657 0.23 4.69 2.58
C MET A 657 1.43 5.49 3.09
N GLU A 658 2.27 4.92 3.97
CA GLU A 658 3.50 5.57 4.41
C GLU A 658 4.44 5.88 3.24
N GLU A 659 4.70 4.90 2.36
CA GLU A 659 5.50 5.08 1.14
C GLU A 659 4.93 6.19 0.24
N TRP A 660 3.59 6.26 0.11
CA TRP A 660 2.93 7.29 -0.68
C TRP A 660 3.13 8.71 -0.14
N VAL A 661 3.10 8.88 1.17
CA VAL A 661 3.36 10.19 1.81
C VAL A 661 4.83 10.55 1.66
N ILE A 662 5.73 9.58 1.81
CA ILE A 662 7.18 9.77 1.63
C ILE A 662 7.48 10.21 0.20
N ASP A 663 6.83 9.62 -0.81
CA ASP A 663 6.93 10.06 -2.21
C ASP A 663 6.45 11.51 -2.40
N ASN A 664 5.33 11.89 -1.79
CA ASN A 664 4.85 13.28 -1.83
C ASN A 664 5.85 14.24 -1.20
N ILE A 665 6.43 13.90 -0.06
CA ILE A 665 7.45 14.73 0.59
C ILE A 665 8.69 14.84 -0.29
N ARG A 666 9.15 13.73 -0.89
CA ARG A 666 10.29 13.75 -1.80
C ARG A 666 10.06 14.70 -2.95
N LEU A 667 8.94 14.57 -3.66
CA LEU A 667 8.59 15.48 -4.77
C LEU A 667 8.43 16.93 -4.30
N ALA A 668 7.89 17.14 -3.11
CA ALA A 668 7.73 18.47 -2.55
C ALA A 668 9.08 19.16 -2.33
N ILE A 669 10.09 18.45 -1.83
CA ILE A 669 11.41 19.03 -1.54
C ILE A 669 12.35 19.07 -2.75
N THR A 670 12.19 18.17 -3.73
CA THR A 670 13.06 18.12 -4.92
C THR A 670 12.52 18.94 -6.09
N GLU A 671 11.20 18.92 -6.29
CA GLU A 671 10.55 19.51 -7.48
C GLU A 671 9.52 20.59 -7.13
N GLY A 672 9.18 20.75 -5.85
CA GLY A 672 8.15 21.70 -5.43
C GLY A 672 6.73 21.27 -5.85
N LYS A 673 6.48 19.97 -6.02
CA LYS A 673 5.21 19.40 -6.49
C LYS A 673 4.71 18.28 -5.58
N LEU A 674 3.42 17.96 -5.69
CA LEU A 674 2.80 16.83 -4.98
C LEU A 674 2.33 15.75 -5.97
N LYS A 675 2.54 14.49 -5.60
CA LYS A 675 2.01 13.32 -6.32
C LYS A 675 0.48 13.33 -6.31
N THR A 676 -0.10 13.66 -5.16
CA THR A 676 -1.56 13.60 -4.92
C THR A 676 -2.04 14.79 -4.13
N ILE A 677 -2.27 15.91 -4.80
CA ILE A 677 -2.89 17.09 -4.20
C ILE A 677 -4.38 16.83 -3.88
N VAL A 678 -4.86 17.39 -2.77
CA VAL A 678 -6.28 17.28 -2.42
C VAL A 678 -7.17 17.97 -3.49
N PRO A 679 -8.37 17.44 -3.77
CA PRO A 679 -9.22 17.95 -4.85
C PRO A 679 -9.56 19.44 -4.78
N GLU A 680 -9.64 20.01 -3.58
CA GLU A 680 -9.93 21.43 -3.33
C GLU A 680 -8.81 22.36 -3.80
N GLN A 681 -7.59 21.84 -3.93
CA GLN A 681 -6.39 22.58 -4.35
C GLN A 681 -5.88 22.12 -5.72
N LYS A 682 -6.70 21.43 -6.51
CA LYS A 682 -6.27 20.83 -7.79
C LYS A 682 -5.61 21.82 -8.75
N ASP A 683 -5.99 23.09 -8.71
CA ASP A 683 -5.44 24.16 -9.56
C ASP A 683 -4.07 24.69 -9.09
N LEU A 684 -3.57 24.23 -7.93
CA LEU A 684 -2.30 24.66 -7.32
C LEU A 684 -1.17 23.63 -7.51
N GLN A 685 -1.36 22.63 -8.38
CA GLN A 685 -0.45 21.48 -8.51
C GLN A 685 0.96 21.85 -8.99
#